data_AF-A0A1Z4LJ88-F1
#
_entry.id   AF-A0A1Z4LJ88-F1
#
_cell.length_a   1.000
_cell.length_b   1.000
_cell.length_c   1.000
_cell.angle_alpha   90.00
_cell.angle_beta   90.00
_cell.angle_gamma   90.00
#
_symmetry.space_group_name_H-M   'P 1'
#
loop_
_entity.id
_entity.type
_entity.pdbx_description
1 polymer ?
#
loop_
_entity_poly.entity_id
_entity_poly.type
_entity_poly.pdbx_seq_one_letter_code
_entity_poly.pdbx_strand_id
1 'polypeptide(L)'
;MQTKLMVERDGIVIYFTASANLILTAVGKGGDIRISTGTLSLTNGGQLNSNMFGKGNAGNIVIEARDNVNLDGFLLIPNSTEINVNVLGIDGIPLISSIQSNLLSGTGKGGDIQINTGSLLVNDLASISASTDGKGNAGNITINARDTVTFSELGNAQSSSANNAIGDGADIRINADKLLLINGSFIQAAGTGQGNAGNIFLDVRDTITLDDFSKNQIVPSAINTFSNNGNAGNIDVKTGSLFLTNGGFMAAFLIGQNSEENITNAGNITINARDKVKIDGEVSSLLSNLVSGVGQAGNIEITSDSLSITNSGVINSSTSGKGNAGNITFNANTFETANGGRVTTNTNSSGDAGTITLNIKDKITLSGSELPTGLFANTSPISSGKGGSINIDPRLVVIEDGAAVSVGSEGIGNAGDINLQAGTLRLDNGFITAQTASTQGGNIELQISDLLLFRNGSRITTTAGNQQFGGNGGNININSKFIVAPQNEDSDITANAFSGNGGKVNINSNGIFGIETQQSLTNKSDITASSETGISGETNINADDTSSIQNSFTELSPNIDTDAIIANSCIARSNKKQENSFRNTGSGGLVPNRPGNVLVSEYITGEVRNIDSKNQVWKKGDAIVEPQGLYRMKNGELLLSRKCN
;
A
#
# COMPACT_ATOMS: atom_id res chain seq x y z
N MET A 1 6.22 -51.21 4.21
CA MET A 1 7.07 -51.35 5.41
C MET A 1 6.74 -50.16 6.30
N GLN A 2 6.20 -50.36 7.52
CA GLN A 2 6.02 -49.27 8.49
C GLN A 2 7.32 -49.16 9.29
N THR A 3 8.15 -48.18 9.00
CA THR A 3 9.33 -47.89 9.83
C THR A 3 8.90 -46.90 10.92
N LYS A 4 8.39 -47.43 12.04
CA LYS A 4 8.05 -46.62 13.22
C LYS A 4 9.34 -46.35 14.00
N LEU A 5 9.97 -45.20 13.77
CA LEU A 5 11.13 -44.77 14.57
C LEU A 5 10.66 -43.85 15.70
N MET A 6 10.58 -44.37 16.93
CA MET A 6 10.34 -43.55 18.12
C MET A 6 11.70 -43.15 18.70
N VAL A 7 11.99 -41.85 18.75
CA VAL A 7 13.19 -41.30 19.39
C VAL A 7 12.76 -40.54 20.64
N GLU A 8 12.55 -41.27 21.74
CA GLU A 8 12.35 -40.67 23.07
C GLU A 8 13.72 -40.51 23.76
N ARG A 9 14.32 -39.31 23.70
CA ARG A 9 15.13 -38.71 24.79
C ARG A 9 15.70 -37.33 24.44
N ASP A 10 15.76 -36.49 25.47
CA ASP A 10 16.19 -35.09 25.43
C ASP A 10 17.59 -34.87 24.83
N GLY A 11 17.68 -33.85 23.96
CA GLY A 11 18.94 -33.14 23.69
C GLY A 11 19.92 -33.80 22.72
N ILE A 12 19.48 -34.57 21.73
CA ILE A 12 20.39 -35.14 20.74
C ILE A 12 20.43 -34.30 19.45
N VAL A 13 21.57 -33.65 19.18
CA VAL A 13 21.93 -33.17 17.84
C VAL A 13 22.36 -34.41 17.04
N ILE A 14 21.43 -34.97 16.25
CA ILE A 14 21.70 -36.12 15.39
C ILE A 14 21.68 -35.63 13.94
N TYR A 15 22.78 -35.81 13.22
CA TYR A 15 22.76 -35.81 11.76
C TYR A 15 21.95 -37.03 11.31
N PHE A 16 20.66 -36.84 11.11
CA PHE A 16 19.73 -37.92 10.84
C PHE A 16 19.25 -37.85 9.39
N THR A 17 19.35 -38.98 8.69
CA THR A 17 18.70 -39.23 7.40
C THR A 17 17.72 -40.38 7.59
N ALA A 18 16.41 -40.10 7.66
CA ALA A 18 15.39 -41.13 7.46
C ALA A 18 14.95 -41.11 6.00
N SER A 19 15.20 -42.20 5.28
CA SER A 19 14.76 -42.36 3.89
C SER A 19 13.88 -43.60 3.75
N ALA A 20 12.67 -43.42 3.24
CA ALA A 20 11.77 -44.49 2.82
C ALA A 20 11.51 -44.42 1.31
N ASN A 21 12.57 -44.55 0.50
CA ASN A 21 12.51 -44.45 -0.95
C ASN A 21 12.09 -45.77 -1.62
N LEU A 22 11.21 -45.68 -2.63
CA LEU A 22 10.86 -46.78 -3.53
C LEU A 22 11.54 -46.58 -4.91
N ILE A 23 11.90 -47.65 -5.61
CA ILE A 23 12.65 -47.61 -6.88
C ILE A 23 11.73 -47.19 -8.05
N LEU A 24 12.27 -46.63 -9.13
CA LEU A 24 11.56 -46.09 -10.32
C LEU A 24 10.44 -46.98 -10.92
N THR A 25 10.47 -48.30 -10.71
CA THR A 25 9.47 -49.27 -11.20
C THR A 25 8.54 -49.82 -10.10
N ALA A 26 8.69 -49.33 -8.87
CA ALA A 26 7.98 -49.86 -7.72
C ALA A 26 6.50 -49.45 -7.74
N VAL A 27 5.66 -50.40 -7.31
CA VAL A 27 4.25 -50.18 -7.03
C VAL A 27 4.08 -50.30 -5.51
N GLY A 28 3.69 -49.23 -4.83
CA GLY A 28 3.62 -49.22 -3.37
C GLY A 28 3.33 -47.84 -2.77
N LYS A 29 3.05 -47.78 -1.47
CA LYS A 29 2.97 -46.52 -0.73
C LYS A 29 4.31 -46.24 -0.05
N GLY A 30 4.76 -44.99 -0.09
CA GLY A 30 5.87 -44.49 0.71
C GLY A 30 5.63 -44.75 2.20
N GLY A 31 6.71 -44.94 2.96
CA GLY A 31 6.62 -45.20 4.39
C GLY A 31 6.32 -43.91 5.16
N ASP A 32 5.33 -43.95 6.05
CA ASP A 32 5.09 -42.83 6.97
C ASP A 32 6.27 -42.65 7.95
N ILE A 33 6.60 -41.40 8.25
CA ILE A 33 7.55 -41.03 9.30
C ILE A 33 6.77 -40.33 10.43
N ARG A 34 6.99 -40.76 11.67
CA ARG A 34 6.42 -40.11 12.85
C ARG A 34 7.52 -39.88 13.88
N ILE A 35 7.73 -38.64 14.30
CA ILE A 35 8.75 -38.24 15.28
C ILE A 35 8.05 -37.58 16.46
N SER A 36 8.41 -37.98 17.68
CA SER A 36 8.02 -37.28 18.91
C SER A 36 9.27 -37.01 19.72
N THR A 37 9.55 -35.73 20.03
CA THR A 37 10.81 -35.30 20.68
C THR A 37 10.62 -33.99 21.47
N GLY A 38 11.60 -33.60 22.28
CA GLY A 38 11.68 -32.24 22.81
C GLY A 38 12.05 -31.23 21.72
N THR A 39 13.18 -31.45 21.06
CA THR A 39 13.66 -30.64 19.94
C THR A 39 14.09 -31.54 18.79
N LEU A 40 13.76 -31.15 17.56
CA LEU A 40 14.27 -31.74 16.33
C LEU A 40 15.19 -30.74 15.64
N SER A 41 16.41 -31.15 15.30
CA SER A 41 17.34 -30.30 14.53
C SER A 41 17.84 -31.07 13.31
N LEU A 42 17.59 -30.53 12.12
CA LEU A 42 18.12 -30.99 10.84
C LEU A 42 19.08 -29.91 10.34
N THR A 43 20.38 -30.12 10.52
CA THR A 43 21.41 -29.13 10.18
C THR A 43 22.39 -29.69 9.17
N ASN A 44 22.99 -28.84 8.33
CA ASN A 44 24.07 -29.23 7.40
C ASN A 44 23.68 -30.42 6.49
N GLY A 45 22.46 -30.40 5.93
CA GLY A 45 21.97 -31.45 5.04
C GLY A 45 21.23 -32.60 5.73
N GLY A 46 20.75 -32.41 6.97
CA GLY A 46 19.88 -33.39 7.64
C GLY A 46 18.53 -33.52 6.94
N GLN A 47 18.02 -34.74 6.75
CA GLN A 47 16.82 -34.96 5.93
C GLN A 47 15.83 -35.96 6.54
N LEU A 48 14.53 -35.64 6.41
CA LEU A 48 13.41 -36.56 6.63
C LEU A 48 12.67 -36.75 5.31
N ASN A 49 12.65 -37.97 4.79
CA ASN A 49 12.19 -38.25 3.43
C ASN A 49 11.29 -39.49 3.34
N SER A 50 10.04 -39.29 2.90
CA SER A 50 9.03 -40.32 2.63
C SER A 50 8.59 -40.36 1.15
N ASN A 51 9.47 -39.91 0.25
CA ASN A 51 9.19 -39.73 -1.18
C ASN A 51 8.80 -41.04 -1.88
N MET A 52 8.04 -40.91 -2.96
CA MET A 52 7.66 -42.01 -3.85
C MET A 52 8.19 -41.81 -5.28
N PHE A 53 8.71 -42.90 -5.86
CA PHE A 53 9.01 -43.01 -7.29
C PHE A 53 8.14 -44.13 -7.88
N GLY A 54 7.48 -43.87 -9.02
CA GLY A 54 6.68 -44.89 -9.70
C GLY A 54 5.19 -44.83 -9.33
N LYS A 55 4.55 -45.98 -9.05
CA LYS A 55 3.09 -46.04 -8.87
C LYS A 55 2.67 -46.20 -7.41
N GLY A 56 2.11 -45.14 -6.84
CA GLY A 56 1.49 -45.09 -5.52
C GLY A 56 1.78 -43.78 -4.80
N ASN A 57 1.28 -43.61 -3.58
CA ASN A 57 1.36 -42.34 -2.86
C ASN A 57 2.67 -42.26 -2.05
N ALA A 58 3.22 -41.06 -1.89
CA ALA A 58 4.25 -40.81 -0.87
C ALA A 58 3.69 -41.02 0.54
N GLY A 59 4.58 -41.31 1.50
CA GLY A 59 4.21 -41.53 2.89
C GLY A 59 4.06 -40.22 3.64
N ASN A 60 3.27 -40.17 4.71
CA ASN A 60 3.08 -38.91 5.45
C ASN A 60 4.20 -38.68 6.48
N ILE A 61 4.53 -37.42 6.77
CA ILE A 61 5.47 -37.05 7.83
C ILE A 61 4.73 -36.30 8.93
N VAL A 62 4.83 -36.79 10.17
CA VAL A 62 4.26 -36.13 11.36
C VAL A 62 5.37 -35.89 12.38
N ILE A 63 5.55 -34.65 12.80
CA ILE A 63 6.54 -34.23 13.80
C ILE A 63 5.80 -33.60 14.97
N GLU A 64 6.03 -34.15 16.16
CA GLU A 64 5.53 -33.67 17.44
C GLU A 64 6.73 -33.26 18.32
N ALA A 65 7.15 -32.01 18.21
CA ALA A 65 8.23 -31.45 19.03
C ALA A 65 7.65 -30.60 20.18
N ARG A 66 8.12 -30.78 21.41
CA ARG A 66 7.64 -29.94 22.54
C ARG A 66 8.12 -28.50 22.43
N ASP A 67 9.38 -28.32 22.01
CA ASP A 67 10.11 -27.07 22.09
C ASP A 67 10.38 -26.50 20.69
N ASN A 68 11.27 -27.10 19.91
CA ASN A 68 11.73 -26.53 18.65
C ASN A 68 11.85 -27.55 17.52
N VAL A 69 11.59 -27.10 16.30
CA VAL A 69 12.01 -27.76 15.06
C VAL A 69 12.91 -26.79 14.32
N ASN A 70 14.18 -27.17 14.12
CA ASN A 70 15.17 -26.35 13.43
C ASN A 70 15.63 -27.04 12.16
N LEU A 71 15.39 -26.43 11.01
CA LEU A 71 15.95 -26.84 9.73
C LEU A 71 16.93 -25.75 9.31
N ASP A 72 18.20 -26.09 9.32
CA ASP A 72 19.28 -25.18 8.98
C ASP A 72 20.10 -25.81 7.87
N GLY A 73 19.97 -25.28 6.66
CA GLY A 73 20.60 -25.89 5.50
C GLY A 73 22.09 -25.54 5.43
N PHE A 74 22.51 -25.10 4.25
CA PHE A 74 23.89 -24.73 4.01
C PHE A 74 23.93 -23.62 2.98
N LEU A 75 24.28 -22.41 3.42
CA LEU A 75 24.47 -21.24 2.58
C LEU A 75 25.97 -20.90 2.49
N LEU A 76 26.59 -21.08 1.31
CA LEU A 76 27.94 -20.54 1.06
C LEU A 76 27.84 -19.21 0.33
N ILE A 77 27.74 -18.09 1.06
CA ILE A 77 28.18 -16.81 0.50
C ILE A 77 28.78 -15.90 1.59
N PRO A 78 30.10 -15.95 1.86
CA PRO A 78 30.82 -14.79 2.30
C PRO A 78 31.47 -14.11 1.08
N ASN A 79 30.88 -13.00 0.62
CA ASN A 79 31.51 -11.96 -0.21
C ASN A 79 31.71 -12.20 -1.73
N SER A 80 30.77 -12.82 -2.46
CA SER A 80 30.76 -12.74 -3.92
C SER A 80 29.43 -12.24 -4.46
N THR A 81 29.48 -11.24 -5.35
CA THR A 81 28.35 -10.67 -6.11
C THR A 81 27.78 -11.60 -7.18
N GLU A 82 28.16 -12.87 -7.18
CA GLU A 82 27.65 -13.91 -8.07
C GLU A 82 27.01 -14.99 -7.20
N ILE A 83 25.73 -15.30 -7.45
CA ILE A 83 25.10 -16.53 -6.98
C ILE A 83 25.80 -17.67 -7.74
N ASN A 84 26.86 -18.20 -7.16
CA ASN A 84 27.53 -19.37 -7.71
C ASN A 84 26.78 -20.61 -7.21
N VAL A 85 25.80 -21.07 -7.99
CA VAL A 85 24.98 -22.28 -7.74
C VAL A 85 25.83 -23.58 -7.76
N ASN A 86 27.15 -23.48 -7.91
CA ASN A 86 28.07 -24.61 -8.08
C ASN A 86 28.80 -25.09 -6.81
N VAL A 87 28.34 -24.76 -5.59
CA VAL A 87 28.82 -25.53 -4.42
C VAL A 87 27.89 -26.68 -4.13
N LEU A 88 28.20 -27.72 -4.86
CA LEU A 88 27.52 -28.98 -4.85
C LEU A 88 28.25 -29.93 -3.91
N GLY A 89 27.51 -30.65 -3.06
CA GLY A 89 28.03 -31.82 -2.35
C GLY A 89 28.55 -32.87 -3.34
N ILE A 90 29.12 -33.97 -2.80
CA ILE A 90 29.44 -35.16 -3.59
C ILE A 90 28.26 -35.47 -4.55
N ASP A 91 28.54 -35.45 -5.85
CA ASP A 91 27.59 -35.59 -6.99
C ASP A 91 26.79 -34.38 -7.46
N GLY A 92 27.16 -33.14 -7.14
CA GLY A 92 26.52 -32.04 -7.87
C GLY A 92 25.19 -31.56 -7.25
N ILE A 93 24.95 -31.81 -5.95
CA ILE A 93 23.70 -31.46 -5.27
C ILE A 93 24.01 -30.69 -3.96
N PRO A 94 23.52 -29.46 -3.74
CA PRO A 94 23.70 -28.79 -2.46
C PRO A 94 23.04 -29.63 -1.34
N LEU A 95 23.74 -29.83 -0.22
CA LEU A 95 23.22 -30.53 0.95
C LEU A 95 22.23 -29.62 1.68
N ILE A 96 21.00 -29.55 1.18
CA ILE A 96 19.90 -28.84 1.84
C ILE A 96 19.34 -29.69 2.98
N SER A 97 19.10 -29.05 4.14
CA SER A 97 18.33 -29.68 5.21
C SER A 97 16.85 -29.68 4.82
N SER A 98 16.17 -30.82 4.94
CA SER A 98 14.82 -30.93 4.37
C SER A 98 13.86 -31.90 5.07
N ILE A 99 12.57 -31.60 4.94
CA ILE A 99 11.45 -32.49 5.24
C ILE A 99 10.68 -32.68 3.93
N GLN A 100 10.66 -33.89 3.38
CA GLN A 100 10.16 -34.17 2.03
C GLN A 100 9.21 -35.35 1.99
N SER A 101 8.06 -35.15 1.35
CA SER A 101 6.98 -36.12 1.22
C SER A 101 6.44 -36.11 -0.22
N ASN A 102 7.36 -36.16 -1.17
CA ASN A 102 7.13 -35.84 -2.58
C ASN A 102 6.79 -37.07 -3.41
N LEU A 103 5.92 -36.90 -4.41
CA LEU A 103 5.86 -37.82 -5.55
C LEU A 103 6.81 -37.33 -6.65
N LEU A 104 8.00 -37.92 -6.76
CA LEU A 104 9.04 -37.44 -7.68
C LEU A 104 8.83 -37.90 -9.14
N SER A 105 8.03 -38.94 -9.37
CA SER A 105 7.63 -39.39 -10.71
C SER A 105 6.52 -40.45 -10.64
N GLY A 106 5.81 -40.67 -11.75
CA GLY A 106 4.88 -41.79 -11.90
C GLY A 106 3.42 -41.43 -11.63
N THR A 107 2.68 -42.20 -10.83
CA THR A 107 1.23 -41.98 -10.59
C THR A 107 0.87 -42.23 -9.13
N GLY A 108 0.29 -41.24 -8.46
CA GLY A 108 -0.07 -41.26 -7.06
C GLY A 108 -0.21 -39.84 -6.49
N LYS A 109 -0.28 -39.70 -5.17
CA LYS A 109 -0.30 -38.38 -4.51
C LYS A 109 1.00 -38.13 -3.73
N GLY A 110 1.38 -36.85 -3.59
CA GLY A 110 2.28 -36.41 -2.52
C GLY A 110 1.68 -36.75 -1.16
N GLY A 111 2.53 -36.97 -0.15
CA GLY A 111 2.09 -37.26 1.22
C GLY A 111 2.02 -35.97 2.03
N ASP A 112 1.17 -35.93 3.05
CA ASP A 112 1.01 -34.75 3.89
C ASP A 112 2.17 -34.61 4.89
N ILE A 113 2.54 -33.37 5.20
CA ILE A 113 3.49 -33.01 6.25
C ILE A 113 2.76 -32.24 7.36
N GLN A 114 2.89 -32.72 8.59
CA GLN A 114 2.40 -32.03 9.79
C GLN A 114 3.54 -31.80 10.78
N ILE A 115 3.68 -30.55 11.23
CA ILE A 115 4.66 -30.14 12.24
C ILE A 115 3.91 -29.45 13.39
N ASN A 116 3.97 -30.02 14.58
CA ASN A 116 3.53 -29.38 15.81
C ASN A 116 4.77 -29.09 16.67
N THR A 117 4.98 -27.83 17.07
CA THR A 117 6.19 -27.39 17.78
C THR A 117 5.93 -26.19 18.69
N GLY A 118 6.88 -25.85 19.56
CA GLY A 118 6.90 -24.53 20.20
C GLY A 118 7.28 -23.46 19.18
N SER A 119 8.45 -23.58 18.57
CA SER A 119 8.89 -22.73 17.44
C SER A 119 9.43 -23.55 16.26
N LEU A 120 9.34 -22.99 15.05
CA LEU A 120 9.91 -23.53 13.82
C LEU A 120 10.88 -22.51 13.21
N LEU A 121 12.09 -22.96 12.87
CA LEU A 121 13.05 -22.21 12.05
C LEU A 121 13.37 -23.02 10.78
N VAL A 122 13.29 -22.35 9.62
CA VAL A 122 13.69 -22.87 8.31
C VAL A 122 14.64 -21.86 7.68
N ASN A 123 15.93 -22.15 7.72
CA ASN A 123 17.01 -21.22 7.38
C ASN A 123 17.97 -21.81 6.35
N ASP A 124 18.76 -20.95 5.70
CA ASP A 124 19.89 -21.31 4.82
C ASP A 124 19.50 -22.33 3.74
N LEU A 125 18.53 -21.99 2.89
CA LEU A 125 17.98 -22.84 1.82
C LEU A 125 17.26 -24.12 2.29
N ALA A 126 17.01 -24.29 3.59
CA ALA A 126 16.24 -25.43 4.08
C ALA A 126 14.82 -25.46 3.50
N SER A 127 14.27 -26.67 3.33
CA SER A 127 13.01 -26.86 2.60
C SER A 127 12.05 -27.85 3.27
N ILE A 128 10.78 -27.48 3.33
CA ILE A 128 9.66 -28.37 3.65
C ILE A 128 8.84 -28.57 2.37
N SER A 129 8.72 -29.80 1.87
CA SER A 129 8.14 -30.06 0.55
C SER A 129 7.20 -31.27 0.54
N ALA A 130 5.99 -31.09 0.01
CA ALA A 130 4.98 -32.12 -0.18
C ALA A 130 4.48 -32.14 -1.64
N SER A 131 5.39 -31.99 -2.60
CA SER A 131 5.10 -31.76 -4.02
C SER A 131 4.85 -33.03 -4.84
N THR A 132 4.40 -32.84 -6.08
CA THR A 132 4.21 -33.89 -7.09
C THR A 132 4.78 -33.49 -8.44
N ASP A 133 5.64 -34.34 -9.01
CA ASP A 133 6.18 -34.26 -10.37
C ASP A 133 5.52 -35.31 -11.30
N GLY A 134 4.57 -36.08 -10.76
CA GLY A 134 3.90 -37.19 -11.43
C GLY A 134 2.44 -36.93 -11.79
N LYS A 135 1.67 -38.01 -11.94
CA LYS A 135 0.21 -37.97 -12.15
C LYS A 135 -0.52 -38.15 -10.81
N GLY A 136 -1.05 -37.06 -10.28
CA GLY A 136 -1.87 -36.95 -9.09
C GLY A 136 -1.40 -35.79 -8.21
N ASN A 137 -2.21 -35.45 -7.21
CA ASN A 137 -2.12 -34.19 -6.49
C ASN A 137 -0.96 -34.15 -5.50
N ALA A 138 -0.50 -32.94 -5.16
CA ALA A 138 0.43 -32.68 -4.07
C ALA A 138 -0.19 -33.04 -2.69
N GLY A 139 0.65 -33.12 -1.66
CA GLY A 139 0.25 -33.29 -0.27
C GLY A 139 0.19 -31.96 0.47
N ASN A 140 -0.60 -31.88 1.54
CA ASN A 140 -0.75 -30.65 2.32
C ASN A 140 0.43 -30.45 3.28
N ILE A 141 0.72 -29.20 3.61
CA ILE A 141 1.66 -28.85 4.68
C ILE A 141 0.89 -28.14 5.79
N THR A 142 0.97 -28.64 7.02
CA THR A 142 0.37 -28.01 8.21
C THR A 142 1.43 -27.77 9.27
N ILE A 143 1.60 -26.51 9.65
CA ILE A 143 2.55 -26.08 10.69
C ILE A 143 1.75 -25.45 11.83
N ASN A 144 1.85 -26.04 13.02
CA ASN A 144 1.29 -25.50 14.25
C ASN A 144 2.44 -25.20 15.22
N ALA A 145 2.82 -23.93 15.32
CA ALA A 145 3.78 -23.46 16.31
C ALA A 145 3.04 -22.75 17.45
N ARG A 146 3.47 -22.92 18.69
CA ARG A 146 2.92 -22.12 19.81
C ARG A 146 3.39 -20.67 19.76
N ASP A 147 4.64 -20.46 19.36
CA ASP A 147 5.32 -19.18 19.46
C ASP A 147 5.63 -18.64 18.04
N THR A 148 6.79 -18.95 17.45
CA THR A 148 7.22 -18.33 16.19
C THR A 148 7.45 -19.36 15.09
N VAL A 149 7.06 -19.01 13.86
CA VAL A 149 7.53 -19.65 12.62
C VAL A 149 8.40 -18.64 11.88
N THR A 150 9.64 -19.02 11.58
CA THR A 150 10.59 -18.18 10.83
C THR A 150 11.10 -18.93 9.62
N PHE A 151 10.98 -18.28 8.46
CA PHE A 151 11.73 -18.61 7.26
C PHE A 151 12.73 -17.49 6.99
N SER A 152 13.98 -17.86 6.72
CA SER A 152 15.06 -16.91 6.46
C SER A 152 16.06 -17.47 5.47
N GLU A 153 16.85 -16.60 4.84
CA GLU A 153 17.95 -16.98 3.95
C GLU A 153 17.52 -18.02 2.91
N LEU A 154 16.49 -17.68 2.13
CA LEU A 154 15.89 -18.54 1.08
C LEU A 154 15.24 -19.85 1.59
N GLY A 155 15.02 -19.98 2.91
CA GLY A 155 14.24 -21.08 3.50
C GLY A 155 12.79 -21.10 2.97
N ASN A 156 12.21 -22.30 2.81
CA ASN A 156 10.91 -22.41 2.15
C ASN A 156 9.99 -23.54 2.62
N ALA A 157 8.70 -23.38 2.30
CA ALA A 157 7.68 -24.43 2.35
C ALA A 157 6.90 -24.49 1.02
N GLN A 158 6.83 -25.68 0.40
CA GLN A 158 6.26 -25.85 -0.93
C GLN A 158 5.31 -27.06 -1.03
N SER A 159 4.11 -26.79 -1.54
CA SER A 159 3.10 -27.79 -1.88
C SER A 159 2.68 -27.59 -3.34
N SER A 160 3.47 -28.14 -4.26
CA SER A 160 3.37 -27.83 -5.68
C SER A 160 3.12 -29.06 -6.55
N SER A 161 2.32 -28.86 -7.61
CA SER A 161 2.25 -29.75 -8.77
C SER A 161 3.16 -29.19 -9.86
N ALA A 162 4.29 -29.85 -10.08
CA ALA A 162 5.40 -29.33 -10.88
C ALA A 162 5.14 -29.42 -12.40
N ASN A 163 6.14 -28.99 -13.18
CA ASN A 163 6.03 -28.93 -14.63
C ASN A 163 5.82 -30.33 -15.22
N ASN A 164 4.79 -30.48 -16.05
CA ASN A 164 4.30 -31.73 -16.64
C ASN A 164 3.56 -32.68 -15.67
N ALA A 165 3.39 -32.30 -14.40
CA ALA A 165 2.53 -33.04 -13.49
C ALA A 165 1.06 -32.91 -13.90
N ILE A 166 0.30 -33.98 -13.70
CA ILE A 166 -1.15 -34.04 -13.97
C ILE A 166 -1.84 -34.23 -12.62
N GLY A 167 -2.12 -33.12 -11.94
CA GLY A 167 -2.73 -33.08 -10.61
C GLY A 167 -2.70 -31.67 -10.04
N ASP A 168 -3.51 -31.42 -9.03
CA ASP A 168 -3.57 -30.12 -8.35
C ASP A 168 -2.43 -29.96 -7.34
N GLY A 169 -2.00 -28.72 -7.09
CA GLY A 169 -1.32 -28.34 -5.87
C GLY A 169 -2.21 -28.56 -4.64
N ALA A 170 -1.63 -28.52 -3.45
CA ALA A 170 -2.35 -28.76 -2.20
C ALA A 170 -2.11 -27.63 -1.20
N ASP A 171 -2.89 -27.61 -0.12
CA ASP A 171 -2.93 -26.45 0.78
C ASP A 171 -1.70 -26.37 1.69
N ILE A 172 -1.36 -25.14 2.08
CA ILE A 172 -0.45 -24.86 3.19
C ILE A 172 -1.22 -24.15 4.30
N ARG A 173 -1.13 -24.65 5.53
CA ARG A 173 -1.71 -24.03 6.74
C ARG A 173 -0.62 -23.72 7.76
N ILE A 174 -0.60 -22.50 8.28
CA ILE A 174 0.30 -22.09 9.35
C ILE A 174 -0.49 -21.43 10.47
N ASN A 175 -0.35 -21.99 11.68
CA ASN A 175 -0.87 -21.43 12.92
C ASN A 175 0.32 -21.10 13.84
N ALA A 176 0.42 -19.84 14.31
CA ALA A 176 1.52 -19.37 15.16
C ALA A 176 1.14 -18.12 15.96
N ASP A 177 1.97 -17.69 16.91
CA ASP A 177 1.87 -16.32 17.43
C ASP A 177 2.48 -15.32 16.44
N LYS A 178 3.63 -15.67 15.83
CA LYS A 178 4.33 -14.83 14.86
C LYS A 178 4.79 -15.63 13.65
N LEU A 179 4.72 -15.01 12.47
CA LEU A 179 5.27 -15.54 11.21
C LEU A 179 6.22 -14.50 10.61
N LEU A 180 7.46 -14.89 10.38
CA LEU A 180 8.49 -14.06 9.78
C LEU A 180 9.03 -14.73 8.52
N LEU A 181 8.97 -14.03 7.38
CA LEU A 181 9.65 -14.40 6.15
C LEU A 181 10.64 -13.28 5.82
N ILE A 182 11.93 -13.60 5.89
CA ILE A 182 13.01 -12.66 5.60
C ILE A 182 14.01 -13.19 4.60
N ASN A 183 14.79 -12.28 3.99
CA ASN A 183 15.96 -12.58 3.15
C ASN A 183 15.64 -13.61 2.04
N GLY A 184 14.69 -13.26 1.17
CA GLY A 184 14.24 -14.07 0.03
C GLY A 184 13.53 -15.40 0.35
N SER A 185 13.11 -15.63 1.59
CA SER A 185 12.37 -16.84 1.97
C SER A 185 10.95 -16.87 1.42
N PHE A 186 10.38 -18.07 1.21
CA PHE A 186 9.04 -18.14 0.59
C PHE A 186 8.16 -19.32 1.02
N ILE A 187 6.85 -19.12 0.97
CA ILE A 187 5.81 -20.14 1.12
C ILE A 187 5.01 -20.20 -0.17
N GLN A 188 4.85 -21.40 -0.74
CA GLN A 188 4.23 -21.55 -2.05
C GLN A 188 3.31 -22.77 -2.16
N ALA A 189 2.08 -22.54 -2.61
CA ALA A 189 1.16 -23.57 -3.06
C ALA A 189 0.88 -23.41 -4.56
N ALA A 190 1.41 -24.28 -5.41
CA ALA A 190 1.45 -24.04 -6.86
C ALA A 190 0.88 -25.19 -7.71
N GLY A 191 0.29 -24.83 -8.85
CA GLY A 191 -0.17 -25.74 -9.91
C GLY A 191 0.53 -25.41 -11.23
N THR A 192 1.82 -25.69 -11.33
CA THR A 192 2.61 -25.34 -12.54
C THR A 192 2.43 -26.35 -13.68
N GLY A 193 1.91 -27.55 -13.37
CA GLY A 193 1.47 -28.57 -14.32
C GLY A 193 0.11 -28.25 -14.98
N GLN A 194 -0.76 -29.27 -15.10
CA GLN A 194 -2.11 -29.12 -15.69
C GLN A 194 -3.21 -28.82 -14.67
N GLY A 195 -2.95 -28.98 -13.36
CA GLY A 195 -3.96 -28.81 -12.31
C GLY A 195 -4.00 -27.40 -11.71
N ASN A 196 -4.95 -27.19 -10.81
CA ASN A 196 -5.11 -25.95 -10.05
C ASN A 196 -4.02 -25.83 -8.97
N ALA A 197 -3.79 -24.62 -8.49
CA ALA A 197 -2.95 -24.40 -7.32
C ALA A 197 -3.74 -24.67 -6.01
N GLY A 198 -3.02 -25.02 -4.94
CA GLY A 198 -3.58 -25.11 -3.59
C GLY A 198 -3.71 -23.74 -2.93
N ASN A 199 -4.40 -23.68 -1.80
CA ASN A 199 -4.60 -22.45 -1.03
C ASN A 199 -3.59 -22.29 0.10
N ILE A 200 -3.42 -21.07 0.59
CA ILE A 200 -2.61 -20.79 1.78
C ILE A 200 -3.51 -20.18 2.86
N PHE A 201 -3.48 -20.75 4.06
CA PHE A 201 -4.20 -20.25 5.22
C PHE A 201 -3.23 -19.90 6.34
N LEU A 202 -3.27 -18.66 6.80
CA LEU A 202 -2.43 -18.15 7.88
C LEU A 202 -3.33 -17.69 9.03
N ASP A 203 -3.23 -18.34 10.18
CA ASP A 203 -3.88 -17.92 11.43
C ASP A 203 -2.79 -17.59 12.46
N VAL A 204 -2.39 -16.32 12.49
CA VAL A 204 -1.22 -15.85 13.24
C VAL A 204 -1.64 -14.84 14.28
N ARG A 205 -1.51 -15.12 15.58
CA ARG A 205 -2.16 -14.31 16.63
C ARG A 205 -1.70 -12.84 16.65
N ASP A 206 -0.41 -12.58 16.46
CA ASP A 206 0.22 -11.29 16.68
C ASP A 206 0.64 -10.63 15.35
N THR A 207 1.68 -11.12 14.69
CA THR A 207 2.26 -10.44 13.53
C THR A 207 2.70 -11.38 12.43
N ILE A 208 2.41 -10.99 11.20
CA ILE A 208 3.02 -11.54 9.99
C ILE A 208 3.92 -10.46 9.39
N THR A 209 5.18 -10.79 9.15
CA THR A 209 6.15 -9.89 8.53
C THR A 209 6.80 -10.59 7.35
N LEU A 210 6.66 -9.98 6.16
CA LEU A 210 7.47 -10.28 4.98
C LEU A 210 8.36 -9.07 4.78
N ASP A 211 9.64 -9.24 5.07
CA ASP A 211 10.62 -8.17 4.99
C ASP A 211 11.81 -8.65 4.17
N ASP A 212 12.25 -7.89 3.20
CA ASP A 212 13.42 -8.28 2.41
C ASP A 212 14.53 -7.24 2.48
N PHE A 213 15.78 -7.69 2.42
CA PHE A 213 16.93 -6.80 2.42
C PHE A 213 17.77 -7.07 1.17
N SER A 214 17.51 -6.35 0.08
CA SER A 214 18.52 -5.48 -0.56
C SER A 214 18.17 -5.11 -2.01
N LYS A 215 18.74 -3.98 -2.42
CA LYS A 215 18.83 -3.49 -3.81
C LYS A 215 19.56 -4.45 -4.79
N ASN A 216 20.07 -5.60 -4.33
CA ASN A 216 20.91 -6.54 -5.09
C ASN A 216 20.54 -8.03 -4.95
N GLN A 217 19.48 -8.42 -4.21
CA GLN A 217 19.02 -9.81 -4.14
C GLN A 217 17.94 -10.09 -5.21
N ILE A 218 18.01 -11.28 -5.81
CA ILE A 218 17.20 -11.67 -6.99
C ILE A 218 15.79 -12.18 -6.59
N VAL A 219 15.56 -12.50 -5.31
CA VAL A 219 14.36 -13.22 -4.88
C VAL A 219 13.71 -12.52 -3.69
N PRO A 220 12.50 -11.96 -3.82
CA PRO A 220 11.78 -11.31 -2.73
C PRO A 220 11.23 -12.33 -1.73
N SER A 221 11.10 -11.92 -0.45
CA SER A 221 10.38 -12.72 0.56
C SER A 221 8.89 -12.82 0.21
N ALA A 222 8.36 -14.04 0.09
CA ALA A 222 7.13 -14.26 -0.67
C ALA A 222 6.14 -15.25 -0.02
N ILE A 223 4.84 -14.92 -0.05
CA ILE A 223 3.76 -15.90 0.15
C ILE A 223 2.91 -15.94 -1.11
N ASN A 224 2.92 -17.04 -1.85
CA ASN A 224 2.20 -17.07 -3.12
C ASN A 224 1.47 -18.37 -3.45
N THR A 225 0.34 -18.21 -4.12
CA THR A 225 -0.32 -19.26 -4.89
C THR A 225 -0.17 -18.93 -6.37
N PHE A 226 0.11 -19.96 -7.17
CA PHE A 226 0.44 -19.73 -8.57
C PHE A 226 0.02 -20.90 -9.46
N SER A 227 -0.56 -20.59 -10.62
CA SER A 227 -0.90 -21.58 -11.64
C SER A 227 -0.57 -21.10 -13.06
N ASN A 228 -0.23 -22.05 -13.94
CA ASN A 228 -0.03 -21.82 -15.39
C ASN A 228 -1.26 -22.21 -16.22
N ASN A 229 -1.96 -23.28 -15.84
CA ASN A 229 -2.97 -23.91 -16.71
C ASN A 229 -4.27 -24.27 -16.01
N GLY A 230 -4.30 -24.22 -14.67
CA GLY A 230 -5.50 -24.30 -13.85
C GLY A 230 -5.78 -22.97 -13.14
N ASN A 231 -6.75 -22.96 -12.24
CA ASN A 231 -7.02 -21.79 -11.39
C ASN A 231 -5.90 -21.60 -10.35
N ALA A 232 -5.57 -20.35 -10.03
CA ALA A 232 -4.72 -20.07 -8.88
C ALA A 232 -5.52 -20.22 -7.56
N GLY A 233 -4.84 -20.58 -6.49
CA GLY A 233 -5.45 -20.79 -5.17
C GLY A 233 -5.60 -19.48 -4.41
N ASN A 234 -6.39 -19.48 -3.35
CA ASN A 234 -6.59 -18.29 -2.52
C ASN A 234 -5.55 -18.18 -1.40
N ILE A 235 -5.39 -16.96 -0.87
CA ILE A 235 -4.62 -16.69 0.35
C ILE A 235 -5.56 -16.07 1.38
N ASP A 236 -5.74 -16.75 2.51
CA ASP A 236 -6.57 -16.30 3.62
C ASP A 236 -5.72 -16.03 4.86
N VAL A 237 -5.79 -14.81 5.38
CA VAL A 237 -4.94 -14.32 6.47
C VAL A 237 -5.79 -13.82 7.63
N LYS A 238 -5.50 -14.32 8.83
CA LYS A 238 -5.96 -13.77 10.11
C LYS A 238 -4.77 -13.38 10.95
N THR A 239 -4.67 -12.11 11.35
CA THR A 239 -3.54 -11.63 12.16
C THR A 239 -3.86 -10.48 13.10
N GLY A 240 -2.97 -10.17 14.03
CA GLY A 240 -2.98 -8.87 14.71
C GLY A 240 -2.55 -7.77 13.74
N SER A 241 -1.36 -7.91 13.14
CA SER A 241 -0.86 -7.00 12.11
C SER A 241 -0.15 -7.74 10.98
N LEU A 242 -0.18 -7.14 9.78
CA LEU A 242 0.55 -7.58 8.59
C LEU A 242 1.49 -6.48 8.11
N PHE A 243 2.75 -6.84 7.90
CA PHE A 243 3.78 -5.95 7.38
C PHE A 243 4.41 -6.57 6.13
N LEU A 244 4.23 -5.90 4.99
CA LEU A 244 4.98 -6.15 3.76
C LEU A 244 5.95 -4.99 3.59
N THR A 245 7.23 -5.22 3.88
CA THR A 245 8.24 -4.17 3.90
C THR A 245 9.42 -4.52 2.99
N ASN A 246 10.07 -3.50 2.44
CA ASN A 246 11.33 -3.60 1.73
C ASN A 246 11.37 -4.68 0.61
N GLY A 247 10.26 -4.90 -0.10
CA GLY A 247 10.17 -5.89 -1.19
C GLY A 247 9.38 -7.16 -0.82
N GLY A 248 8.86 -7.27 0.41
CA GLY A 248 7.97 -8.34 0.82
C GLY A 248 6.70 -8.41 -0.03
N PHE A 249 6.37 -9.59 -0.54
CA PHE A 249 5.32 -9.76 -1.55
C PHE A 249 4.37 -10.92 -1.20
N MET A 250 3.07 -10.72 -1.42
CA MET A 250 2.08 -11.78 -1.32
C MET A 250 1.17 -11.78 -2.54
N ALA A 251 0.97 -12.96 -3.15
CA ALA A 251 0.21 -13.02 -4.39
C ALA A 251 -0.53 -14.31 -4.70
N ALA A 252 -1.68 -14.15 -5.32
CA ALA A 252 -2.50 -15.22 -5.87
C ALA A 252 -2.72 -14.99 -7.37
N PHE A 253 -1.70 -15.30 -8.18
CA PHE A 253 -1.67 -14.92 -9.59
C PHE A 253 -1.73 -16.12 -10.55
N LEU A 254 -2.23 -15.85 -11.75
CA LEU A 254 -2.37 -16.82 -12.84
C LEU A 254 -1.67 -16.32 -14.09
N ILE A 255 -0.89 -17.20 -14.74
CA ILE A 255 -0.42 -17.00 -16.11
C ILE A 255 -1.19 -17.97 -17.00
N GLY A 256 -2.38 -17.58 -17.47
CA GLY A 256 -3.25 -18.45 -18.25
C GLY A 256 -2.83 -18.56 -19.72
N GLN A 257 -3.28 -19.62 -20.39
CA GLN A 257 -3.13 -19.78 -21.84
C GLN A 257 -4.21 -19.01 -22.60
N ASN A 258 -3.88 -18.54 -23.80
CA ASN A 258 -4.81 -17.87 -24.72
C ASN A 258 -5.72 -18.88 -25.44
N SER A 259 -6.38 -19.77 -24.69
CA SER A 259 -7.36 -20.71 -25.22
C SER A 259 -8.75 -20.38 -24.66
N GLU A 260 -9.71 -20.18 -25.54
CA GLU A 260 -11.11 -19.94 -25.15
C GLU A 260 -11.80 -21.21 -24.62
N GLU A 261 -11.18 -22.38 -24.81
CA GLU A 261 -11.66 -23.65 -24.27
C GLU A 261 -11.22 -23.92 -22.81
N ASN A 262 -10.23 -23.18 -22.30
CA ASN A 262 -9.71 -23.37 -20.94
C ASN A 262 -9.70 -22.04 -20.16
N ILE A 263 -10.86 -21.69 -19.60
CA ILE A 263 -11.03 -20.50 -18.77
C ILE A 263 -10.50 -20.79 -17.36
N THR A 264 -9.47 -20.04 -16.98
CA THR A 264 -8.79 -20.14 -15.68
C THR A 264 -8.74 -18.78 -15.00
N ASN A 265 -8.95 -18.75 -13.69
CA ASN A 265 -9.02 -17.53 -12.90
C ASN A 265 -7.86 -17.42 -11.91
N ALA A 266 -7.45 -16.19 -11.62
CA ALA A 266 -6.55 -15.91 -10.51
C ALA A 266 -7.27 -16.11 -9.16
N GLY A 267 -6.50 -16.24 -8.09
CA GLY A 267 -7.02 -16.55 -6.76
C GLY A 267 -7.24 -15.27 -5.94
N ASN A 268 -8.16 -15.32 -4.98
CA ASN A 268 -8.46 -14.18 -4.12
C ASN A 268 -7.47 -14.07 -2.95
N ILE A 269 -7.32 -12.85 -2.43
CA ILE A 269 -6.58 -12.58 -1.19
C ILE A 269 -7.53 -11.96 -0.16
N THR A 270 -7.69 -12.61 0.98
CA THR A 270 -8.51 -12.13 2.10
C THR A 270 -7.62 -11.87 3.32
N ILE A 271 -7.61 -10.64 3.83
CA ILE A 271 -6.81 -10.25 5.00
C ILE A 271 -7.73 -9.71 6.09
N ASN A 272 -7.71 -10.35 7.24
CA ASN A 272 -8.37 -9.88 8.46
C ASN A 272 -7.29 -9.62 9.52
N ALA A 273 -6.84 -8.37 9.59
CA ALA A 273 -5.93 -7.91 10.63
C ALA A 273 -6.72 -7.19 11.72
N ARG A 274 -6.43 -7.43 13.00
CA ARG A 274 -7.09 -6.70 14.10
C ARG A 274 -6.68 -5.23 14.14
N ASP A 275 -5.40 -4.97 13.88
CA ASP A 275 -4.75 -3.71 14.20
C ASP A 275 -4.28 -3.01 12.90
N LYS A 276 -3.22 -3.48 12.25
CA LYS A 276 -2.62 -2.75 11.11
C LYS A 276 -2.27 -3.64 9.91
N VAL A 277 -2.49 -3.12 8.72
CA VAL A 277 -1.88 -3.60 7.48
C VAL A 277 -0.98 -2.50 6.92
N LYS A 278 0.30 -2.81 6.69
CA LYS A 278 1.28 -1.89 6.12
C LYS A 278 1.97 -2.52 4.92
N ILE A 279 1.96 -1.82 3.79
CA ILE A 279 2.68 -2.17 2.57
C ILE A 279 3.61 -1.02 2.24
N ASP A 280 4.91 -1.25 2.33
CA ASP A 280 5.89 -0.17 2.34
C ASP A 280 7.18 -0.56 1.63
N GLY A 281 7.60 0.26 0.67
CA GLY A 281 8.82 0.06 -0.09
C GLY A 281 8.58 -0.43 -1.52
N GLU A 282 9.58 -0.15 -2.37
CA GLU A 282 9.62 -0.58 -3.76
C GLU A 282 9.50 -2.10 -3.83
N VAL A 283 8.64 -2.62 -4.73
CA VAL A 283 8.31 -4.06 -4.90
C VAL A 283 7.39 -4.65 -3.81
N SER A 284 7.24 -4.02 -2.65
CA SER A 284 6.30 -4.49 -1.62
C SER A 284 4.87 -4.51 -2.17
N SER A 285 4.25 -5.69 -2.24
CA SER A 285 3.01 -5.84 -3.02
C SER A 285 2.04 -6.93 -2.57
N LEU A 286 0.75 -6.63 -2.76
CA LEU A 286 -0.36 -7.59 -2.72
C LEU A 286 -0.96 -7.75 -4.12
N LEU A 287 -0.81 -8.93 -4.72
CA LEU A 287 -1.17 -9.14 -6.12
C LEU A 287 -2.18 -10.27 -6.31
N SER A 288 -3.28 -10.01 -7.02
CA SER A 288 -4.29 -11.01 -7.37
C SER A 288 -4.57 -10.98 -8.88
N ASN A 289 -3.49 -11.03 -9.67
CA ASN A 289 -3.53 -10.69 -11.09
C ASN A 289 -3.78 -11.87 -12.01
N LEU A 290 -4.45 -11.58 -13.12
CA LEU A 290 -4.40 -12.39 -14.32
C LEU A 290 -3.37 -11.82 -15.29
N VAL A 291 -2.25 -12.51 -15.47
CA VAL A 291 -1.14 -12.05 -16.32
C VAL A 291 -1.46 -12.25 -17.81
N SER A 292 -2.14 -13.34 -18.17
CA SER A 292 -2.57 -13.65 -19.54
C SER A 292 -3.69 -14.69 -19.55
N GLY A 293 -4.38 -14.87 -20.68
CA GLY A 293 -5.44 -15.87 -20.83
C GLY A 293 -6.85 -15.28 -20.86
N VAL A 294 -7.87 -16.11 -20.63
CA VAL A 294 -9.30 -15.78 -20.90
C VAL A 294 -10.16 -15.62 -19.65
N GLY A 295 -9.70 -16.02 -18.46
CA GLY A 295 -10.50 -15.87 -17.23
C GLY A 295 -10.36 -14.51 -16.54
N GLN A 296 -10.69 -14.47 -15.26
CA GLN A 296 -10.76 -13.25 -14.45
C GLN A 296 -9.55 -13.14 -13.50
N ALA A 297 -9.17 -11.91 -13.17
CA ALA A 297 -8.30 -11.65 -12.03
C ALA A 297 -9.07 -11.88 -10.70
N GLY A 298 -8.35 -12.08 -9.60
CA GLY A 298 -8.96 -12.38 -8.31
C GLY A 298 -9.19 -11.11 -7.50
N ASN A 299 -10.07 -11.18 -6.51
CA ASN A 299 -10.41 -10.06 -5.63
C ASN A 299 -9.43 -9.95 -4.46
N ILE A 300 -9.27 -8.73 -3.93
CA ILE A 300 -8.53 -8.46 -2.70
C ILE A 300 -9.47 -7.81 -1.68
N GLU A 301 -9.60 -8.42 -0.51
CA GLU A 301 -10.37 -7.88 0.61
C GLU A 301 -9.48 -7.69 1.83
N ILE A 302 -9.49 -6.49 2.42
CA ILE A 302 -8.69 -6.15 3.60
C ILE A 302 -9.60 -5.56 4.67
N THR A 303 -9.60 -6.17 5.85
CA THR A 303 -10.21 -5.65 7.07
C THR A 303 -9.11 -5.35 8.09
N SER A 304 -9.07 -4.12 8.61
CA SER A 304 -8.09 -3.66 9.62
C SER A 304 -8.56 -2.45 10.40
N ASP A 305 -7.89 -2.05 11.49
CA ASP A 305 -8.12 -0.73 12.08
C ASP A 305 -7.45 0.37 11.22
N SER A 306 -6.21 0.13 10.79
CA SER A 306 -5.43 1.04 9.93
C SER A 306 -4.79 0.33 8.75
N LEU A 307 -4.93 0.91 7.55
CA LEU A 307 -4.25 0.48 6.33
C LEU A 307 -3.36 1.60 5.78
N SER A 308 -2.08 1.30 5.53
CA SER A 308 -1.12 2.25 4.94
C SER A 308 -0.35 1.63 3.78
N ILE A 309 -0.29 2.35 2.65
CA ILE A 309 0.46 1.96 1.45
C ILE A 309 1.44 3.08 1.10
N THR A 310 2.73 2.87 1.33
CA THR A 310 3.72 3.95 1.26
C THR A 310 4.94 3.56 0.43
N ASN A 311 5.69 4.57 -0.04
CA ASN A 311 7.01 4.40 -0.65
C ASN A 311 6.99 3.37 -1.81
N SER A 312 6.12 3.59 -2.80
CA SER A 312 5.92 2.70 -3.96
C SER A 312 5.31 1.32 -3.66
N GLY A 313 4.71 1.11 -2.49
CA GLY A 313 3.91 -0.08 -2.20
C GLY A 313 2.69 -0.20 -3.12
N VAL A 314 2.29 -1.44 -3.47
CA VAL A 314 1.22 -1.69 -4.45
C VAL A 314 0.20 -2.73 -3.97
N ILE A 315 -1.09 -2.43 -4.13
CA ILE A 315 -2.17 -3.43 -4.10
C ILE A 315 -2.78 -3.51 -5.49
N ASN A 316 -2.80 -4.70 -6.10
CA ASN A 316 -3.14 -4.85 -7.51
C ASN A 316 -3.98 -6.09 -7.80
N SER A 317 -5.13 -5.88 -8.44
CA SER A 317 -6.09 -6.91 -8.88
C SER A 317 -6.38 -6.80 -10.41
N SER A 318 -5.43 -6.25 -11.16
CA SER A 318 -5.51 -6.05 -12.62
C SER A 318 -5.46 -7.33 -13.45
N THR A 319 -5.85 -7.18 -14.72
CA THR A 319 -5.80 -8.21 -15.76
C THR A 319 -5.07 -7.70 -17.01
N SER A 320 -4.25 -8.56 -17.62
CA SER A 320 -3.82 -8.41 -19.02
C SER A 320 -4.40 -9.50 -19.93
N GLY A 321 -5.28 -10.36 -19.39
CA GLY A 321 -6.06 -11.33 -20.14
C GLY A 321 -7.39 -10.75 -20.65
N LYS A 322 -8.15 -11.56 -21.39
CA LYS A 322 -9.42 -11.16 -22.01
C LYS A 322 -10.58 -10.96 -21.02
N GLY A 323 -10.53 -11.59 -19.84
CA GLY A 323 -11.56 -11.42 -18.82
C GLY A 323 -11.26 -10.26 -17.87
N ASN A 324 -12.22 -9.97 -17.00
CA ASN A 324 -12.25 -8.75 -16.19
C ASN A 324 -11.17 -8.73 -15.10
N ALA A 325 -10.78 -7.52 -14.70
CA ALA A 325 -9.99 -7.31 -13.49
C ALA A 325 -10.85 -7.60 -12.25
N GLY A 326 -10.20 -7.94 -11.14
CA GLY A 326 -10.87 -8.20 -9.87
C GLY A 326 -11.13 -6.91 -9.11
N ASN A 327 -11.94 -7.03 -8.06
CA ASN A 327 -12.33 -5.94 -7.18
C ASN A 327 -11.40 -5.86 -5.97
N ILE A 328 -11.26 -4.64 -5.44
CA ILE A 328 -10.53 -4.37 -4.19
C ILE A 328 -11.49 -3.75 -3.18
N THR A 329 -11.60 -4.32 -1.98
CA THR A 329 -12.45 -3.80 -0.90
C THR A 329 -11.65 -3.61 0.38
N PHE A 330 -11.68 -2.40 0.95
CA PHE A 330 -11.10 -2.11 2.25
C PHE A 330 -12.18 -1.77 3.27
N ASN A 331 -12.12 -2.41 4.43
CA ASN A 331 -12.92 -2.11 5.61
C ASN A 331 -11.97 -1.68 6.73
N ALA A 332 -11.86 -0.37 6.99
CA ALA A 332 -10.96 0.14 8.02
C ALA A 332 -11.46 1.40 8.73
N ASN A 333 -10.80 1.81 9.81
CA ASN A 333 -11.07 3.10 10.42
C ASN A 333 -10.30 4.22 9.70
N THR A 334 -9.05 3.95 9.30
CA THR A 334 -8.21 4.91 8.56
C THR A 334 -7.51 4.26 7.37
N PHE A 335 -7.34 5.02 6.30
CA PHE A 335 -6.58 4.61 5.12
C PHE A 335 -5.64 5.74 4.66
N GLU A 336 -4.38 5.38 4.42
CA GLU A 336 -3.35 6.27 3.92
C GLU A 336 -2.63 5.66 2.71
N THR A 337 -2.43 6.46 1.67
CA THR A 337 -1.48 6.13 0.60
C THR A 337 -0.58 7.33 0.32
N ALA A 338 0.73 7.10 0.27
CA ALA A 338 1.70 8.17 0.11
C ALA A 338 2.95 7.76 -0.68
N ASN A 339 3.69 8.74 -1.20
CA ASN A 339 5.02 8.55 -1.80
C ASN A 339 5.06 7.42 -2.87
N GLY A 340 4.16 7.45 -3.85
CA GLY A 340 4.06 6.43 -4.91
C GLY A 340 3.22 5.20 -4.57
N GLY A 341 2.56 5.18 -3.41
CA GLY A 341 1.64 4.10 -3.02
C GLY A 341 0.41 4.02 -3.93
N ARG A 342 0.06 2.82 -4.40
CA ARG A 342 -1.00 2.62 -5.42
C ARG A 342 -1.94 1.46 -5.10
N VAL A 343 -3.22 1.68 -5.41
CA VAL A 343 -4.27 0.64 -5.43
C VAL A 343 -4.85 0.57 -6.84
N THR A 344 -4.80 -0.60 -7.48
CA THR A 344 -5.10 -0.72 -8.92
C THR A 344 -5.96 -1.92 -9.30
N THR A 345 -7.00 -1.69 -10.12
CA THR A 345 -7.87 -2.70 -10.72
C THR A 345 -7.91 -2.59 -12.26
N ASN A 346 -6.79 -2.20 -12.87
CA ASN A 346 -6.73 -1.87 -14.29
C ASN A 346 -6.96 -3.07 -15.23
N THR A 347 -7.30 -2.76 -16.48
CA THR A 347 -7.35 -3.75 -17.59
C THR A 347 -6.50 -3.31 -18.78
N ASN A 348 -5.79 -4.27 -19.38
CA ASN A 348 -4.94 -4.05 -20.56
C ASN A 348 -5.46 -4.72 -21.83
N SER A 349 -6.65 -5.33 -21.80
CA SER A 349 -7.20 -6.08 -22.95
C SER A 349 -8.70 -5.83 -23.11
N SER A 350 -9.49 -6.85 -23.43
CA SER A 350 -10.93 -6.72 -23.69
C SER A 350 -11.83 -6.76 -22.46
N GLY A 351 -11.33 -7.23 -21.32
CA GLY A 351 -12.09 -7.29 -20.07
C GLY A 351 -12.22 -5.91 -19.43
N ASP A 352 -13.27 -5.70 -18.63
CA ASP A 352 -13.48 -4.45 -17.91
C ASP A 352 -12.54 -4.32 -16.70
N ALA A 353 -12.19 -3.09 -16.33
CA ALA A 353 -11.50 -2.81 -15.07
C ALA A 353 -12.41 -3.04 -13.87
N GLY A 354 -11.82 -3.38 -12.73
CA GLY A 354 -12.54 -3.78 -11.52
C GLY A 354 -12.92 -2.60 -10.64
N THR A 355 -13.71 -2.85 -9.61
CA THR A 355 -14.18 -1.84 -8.65
C THR A 355 -13.27 -1.74 -7.43
N ILE A 356 -12.97 -0.52 -7.00
CA ILE A 356 -12.31 -0.23 -5.71
C ILE A 356 -13.37 0.33 -4.74
N THR A 357 -13.57 -0.33 -3.61
CA THR A 357 -14.53 0.09 -2.56
C THR A 357 -13.79 0.35 -1.25
N LEU A 358 -13.97 1.56 -0.71
CA LEU A 358 -13.32 2.06 0.49
C LEU A 358 -14.36 2.37 1.57
N ASN A 359 -14.63 1.37 2.41
CA ASN A 359 -15.48 1.50 3.59
C ASN A 359 -14.62 1.96 4.78
N ILE A 360 -14.29 3.25 4.80
CA ILE A 360 -13.34 3.83 5.76
C ILE A 360 -14.10 4.74 6.73
N LYS A 361 -14.09 4.45 8.04
CA LYS A 361 -14.97 5.21 8.96
C LYS A 361 -14.55 6.66 9.18
N ASP A 362 -13.26 6.92 9.35
CA ASP A 362 -12.77 8.21 9.84
C ASP A 362 -12.11 9.04 8.73
N LYS A 363 -10.95 8.59 8.22
CA LYS A 363 -10.13 9.42 7.34
C LYS A 363 -9.47 8.62 6.23
N ILE A 364 -9.54 9.19 5.02
CA ILE A 364 -8.70 8.82 3.88
C ILE A 364 -7.70 9.95 3.61
N THR A 365 -6.41 9.61 3.48
CA THR A 365 -5.37 10.54 3.05
C THR A 365 -4.62 9.96 1.85
N LEU A 366 -4.66 10.65 0.72
CA LEU A 366 -3.85 10.34 -0.46
C LEU A 366 -2.88 11.52 -0.64
N SER A 367 -1.58 11.31 -0.47
CA SER A 367 -0.56 12.36 -0.61
C SER A 367 0.49 11.94 -1.63
N GLY A 368 0.52 12.64 -2.75
CA GLY A 368 1.39 12.32 -3.87
C GLY A 368 2.85 12.68 -3.63
N SER A 369 3.64 12.48 -4.68
CA SER A 369 5.03 12.92 -4.79
C SER A 369 5.39 12.96 -6.28
N GLU A 370 6.68 12.84 -6.62
CA GLU A 370 7.13 12.63 -8.01
C GLU A 370 6.58 11.33 -8.65
N LEU A 371 6.05 10.40 -7.84
CA LEU A 371 5.52 9.11 -8.31
C LEU A 371 3.98 9.09 -8.26
N PRO A 372 3.31 8.46 -9.25
CA PRO A 372 1.85 8.32 -9.25
C PRO A 372 1.35 7.66 -7.97
N THR A 373 0.46 8.35 -7.26
CA THR A 373 -0.07 7.92 -5.96
C THR A 373 -1.59 7.97 -5.99
N GLY A 374 -2.25 6.97 -5.41
CA GLY A 374 -3.71 6.97 -5.24
C GLY A 374 -4.42 5.72 -5.75
N LEU A 375 -5.62 5.92 -6.28
CA LEU A 375 -6.58 4.86 -6.62
C LEU A 375 -6.85 4.86 -8.13
N PHE A 376 -6.70 3.70 -8.78
CA PHE A 376 -6.76 3.59 -10.23
C PHE A 376 -7.58 2.38 -10.67
N ALA A 377 -8.69 2.63 -11.38
CA ALA A 377 -9.51 1.61 -12.03
C ALA A 377 -9.60 1.92 -13.53
N ASN A 378 -8.44 2.03 -14.18
CA ASN A 378 -8.29 2.55 -15.53
C ASN A 378 -8.17 1.45 -16.59
N THR A 379 -8.33 1.83 -17.86
CA THR A 379 -7.96 0.99 -19.02
C THR A 379 -6.72 1.53 -19.72
N SER A 380 -5.91 0.64 -20.31
CA SER A 380 -4.71 0.99 -21.09
C SER A 380 -5.04 1.40 -22.54
N PRO A 381 -4.12 2.08 -23.27
CA PRO A 381 -4.38 2.59 -24.62
C PRO A 381 -4.81 1.56 -25.67
N ILE A 382 -4.49 0.29 -25.45
CA ILE A 382 -4.86 -0.82 -26.36
C ILE A 382 -6.10 -1.59 -25.89
N SER A 383 -6.70 -1.19 -24.77
CA SER A 383 -7.86 -1.86 -24.18
C SER A 383 -9.15 -1.53 -24.94
N SER A 384 -10.05 -2.52 -25.02
CA SER A 384 -11.43 -2.33 -25.46
C SER A 384 -12.45 -2.48 -24.33
N GLY A 385 -11.98 -2.79 -23.11
CA GLY A 385 -12.81 -2.87 -21.92
C GLY A 385 -13.16 -1.48 -21.39
N LYS A 386 -14.13 -1.42 -20.48
CA LYS A 386 -14.53 -0.18 -19.79
C LYS A 386 -13.67 0.08 -18.56
N GLY A 387 -13.55 1.35 -18.19
CA GLY A 387 -13.03 1.77 -16.89
C GLY A 387 -13.89 1.21 -15.74
N GLY A 388 -13.26 1.00 -14.59
CA GLY A 388 -13.92 0.43 -13.42
C GLY A 388 -14.62 1.50 -12.58
N SER A 389 -15.03 1.16 -11.36
CA SER A 389 -15.69 2.10 -10.46
C SER A 389 -14.89 2.32 -9.18
N ILE A 390 -14.99 3.51 -8.59
CA ILE A 390 -14.41 3.81 -7.28
C ILE A 390 -15.50 4.32 -6.36
N ASN A 391 -15.70 3.64 -5.22
CA ASN A 391 -16.69 4.00 -4.21
C ASN A 391 -15.99 4.33 -2.88
N ILE A 392 -16.26 5.51 -2.34
CA ILE A 392 -15.59 6.07 -1.15
C ILE A 392 -16.64 6.59 -0.17
N ASP A 393 -16.55 6.22 1.12
CA ASP A 393 -17.47 6.68 2.17
C ASP A 393 -16.81 6.92 3.56
N PRO A 394 -15.99 7.99 3.76
CA PRO A 394 -15.45 8.37 5.07
C PRO A 394 -15.94 9.73 5.58
N ARG A 395 -15.69 10.01 6.86
CA ARG A 395 -15.92 11.36 7.42
C ARG A 395 -15.07 12.44 6.74
N LEU A 396 -13.80 12.16 6.45
CA LEU A 396 -12.87 13.11 5.82
C LEU A 396 -12.06 12.45 4.71
N VAL A 397 -12.03 13.08 3.54
CA VAL A 397 -11.11 12.75 2.44
C VAL A 397 -10.14 13.91 2.22
N VAL A 398 -8.85 13.58 2.19
CA VAL A 398 -7.77 14.49 1.79
C VAL A 398 -7.05 13.89 0.60
N ILE A 399 -6.97 14.64 -0.50
CA ILE A 399 -6.18 14.30 -1.69
C ILE A 399 -5.25 15.48 -1.97
N GLU A 400 -3.95 15.25 -1.87
CA GLU A 400 -2.95 16.32 -1.99
C GLU A 400 -1.69 15.91 -2.73
N ASP A 401 -0.87 16.91 -3.07
CA ASP A 401 0.48 16.74 -3.63
C ASP A 401 0.54 15.90 -4.92
N GLY A 402 -0.47 16.02 -5.77
CA GLY A 402 -0.57 15.32 -7.04
C GLY A 402 -1.20 13.93 -6.97
N ALA A 403 -1.69 13.49 -5.81
CA ALA A 403 -2.43 12.24 -5.69
C ALA A 403 -3.74 12.26 -6.50
N ALA A 404 -4.16 11.07 -6.95
CA ALA A 404 -5.30 10.93 -7.85
C ALA A 404 -6.28 9.81 -7.46
N VAL A 405 -7.56 10.03 -7.76
CA VAL A 405 -8.62 9.01 -7.83
C VAL A 405 -9.11 8.97 -9.27
N SER A 406 -8.92 7.84 -9.96
CA SER A 406 -9.06 7.77 -11.42
C SER A 406 -9.80 6.51 -11.90
N VAL A 407 -10.76 6.70 -12.81
CA VAL A 407 -11.54 5.63 -13.49
C VAL A 407 -11.54 5.76 -15.02
N GLY A 408 -10.46 6.31 -15.57
CA GLY A 408 -10.39 6.70 -16.97
C GLY A 408 -10.24 5.54 -17.95
N SER A 409 -10.43 5.85 -19.24
CA SER A 409 -10.17 4.92 -20.34
C SER A 409 -9.21 5.52 -21.36
N GLU A 410 -8.03 4.92 -21.51
CA GLU A 410 -7.06 5.36 -22.53
C GLU A 410 -7.31 4.65 -23.88
N GLY A 411 -8.09 3.58 -23.87
CA GLY A 411 -8.44 2.79 -25.06
C GLY A 411 -9.73 3.24 -25.74
N ILE A 412 -10.45 2.27 -26.31
CA ILE A 412 -11.71 2.49 -27.04
C ILE A 412 -12.98 2.22 -26.21
N GLY A 413 -12.82 1.81 -24.95
CA GLY A 413 -13.95 1.66 -24.03
C GLY A 413 -14.33 2.97 -23.36
N ASN A 414 -15.51 3.00 -22.76
CA ASN A 414 -15.95 4.15 -21.96
C ASN A 414 -15.17 4.20 -20.63
N ALA A 415 -15.01 5.39 -20.07
CA ALA A 415 -14.56 5.54 -18.67
C ALA A 415 -15.66 5.07 -17.71
N GLY A 416 -15.25 4.72 -16.48
CA GLY A 416 -16.17 4.27 -15.43
C GLY A 416 -16.61 5.39 -14.50
N ASP A 417 -17.09 5.04 -13.30
CA ASP A 417 -17.77 5.99 -12.41
C ASP A 417 -17.08 6.15 -11.04
N ILE A 418 -17.07 7.36 -10.50
CA ILE A 418 -16.60 7.67 -9.14
C ILE A 418 -17.79 8.11 -8.29
N ASN A 419 -18.03 7.40 -7.19
CA ASN A 419 -19.03 7.77 -6.18
C ASN A 419 -18.31 8.06 -4.86
N LEU A 420 -18.36 9.31 -4.40
CA LEU A 420 -17.71 9.73 -3.16
C LEU A 420 -18.71 10.40 -2.24
N GLN A 421 -18.90 9.79 -1.07
CA GLN A 421 -19.69 10.33 0.03
C GLN A 421 -18.72 10.72 1.14
N ALA A 422 -18.83 11.94 1.67
CA ALA A 422 -18.00 12.35 2.80
C ALA A 422 -18.61 13.49 3.63
N GLY A 423 -18.10 13.70 4.83
CA GLY A 423 -18.35 14.94 5.58
C GLY A 423 -17.64 16.13 4.93
N THR A 424 -16.34 15.97 4.69
CA THR A 424 -15.47 16.96 4.07
C THR A 424 -14.57 16.31 3.02
N LEU A 425 -14.43 16.98 1.87
CA LEU A 425 -13.46 16.64 0.83
C LEU A 425 -12.51 17.83 0.65
N ARG A 426 -11.22 17.63 0.92
CA ARG A 426 -10.16 18.59 0.63
C ARG A 426 -9.31 18.08 -0.53
N LEU A 427 -9.24 18.88 -1.58
CA LEU A 427 -8.29 18.74 -2.68
C LEU A 427 -7.27 19.87 -2.58
N ASP A 428 -5.98 19.54 -2.62
CA ASP A 428 -4.88 20.50 -2.56
C ASP A 428 -3.77 20.06 -3.52
N ASN A 429 -3.77 20.59 -4.75
CA ASN A 429 -3.09 19.94 -5.88
C ASN A 429 -3.52 18.46 -6.02
N GLY A 430 -4.81 18.16 -5.81
CA GLY A 430 -5.38 16.81 -5.86
C GLY A 430 -6.31 16.60 -7.05
N PHE A 431 -6.41 15.35 -7.54
CA PHE A 431 -7.13 15.03 -8.77
C PHE A 431 -8.21 13.95 -8.58
N ILE A 432 -9.42 14.20 -9.10
CA ILE A 432 -10.49 13.21 -9.26
C ILE A 432 -10.88 13.17 -10.74
N THR A 433 -10.62 12.05 -11.41
CA THR A 433 -10.67 11.98 -12.88
C THR A 433 -11.45 10.77 -13.40
N ALA A 434 -12.35 11.02 -14.35
CA ALA A 434 -13.07 10.00 -15.13
C ALA A 434 -12.93 10.32 -16.63
N GLN A 435 -11.70 10.65 -17.03
CA GLN A 435 -11.37 11.08 -18.39
C GLN A 435 -11.32 9.90 -19.36
N THR A 436 -11.55 10.18 -20.63
CA THR A 436 -11.38 9.17 -21.68
C THR A 436 -10.63 9.73 -22.88
N ALA A 437 -9.79 8.91 -23.51
CA ALA A 437 -9.10 9.26 -24.75
C ALA A 437 -10.02 9.26 -25.97
N SER A 438 -11.11 8.47 -25.91
CA SER A 438 -12.12 8.35 -26.97
C SER A 438 -13.51 8.02 -26.39
N THR A 439 -14.57 8.03 -27.19
CA THR A 439 -15.94 7.61 -26.78
C THR A 439 -16.63 8.48 -25.72
N GLN A 440 -17.06 7.94 -24.57
CA GLN A 440 -17.86 8.60 -23.55
C GLN A 440 -17.07 8.72 -22.24
N GLY A 441 -16.95 9.96 -21.72
CA GLY A 441 -16.40 10.22 -20.39
C GLY A 441 -17.27 9.65 -19.28
N GLY A 442 -16.65 9.33 -18.15
CA GLY A 442 -17.29 8.69 -17.01
C GLY A 442 -18.08 9.66 -16.14
N ASN A 443 -18.82 9.18 -15.14
CA ASN A 443 -19.56 10.05 -14.24
C ASN A 443 -18.86 10.20 -12.88
N ILE A 444 -18.96 11.39 -12.30
CA ILE A 444 -18.48 11.68 -10.96
C ILE A 444 -19.65 12.19 -10.12
N GLU A 445 -19.95 11.49 -9.04
CA GLU A 445 -21.00 11.81 -8.07
C GLU A 445 -20.35 12.11 -6.71
N LEU A 446 -20.47 13.36 -6.25
CA LEU A 446 -19.93 13.81 -4.97
C LEU A 446 -21.05 14.24 -4.03
N GLN A 447 -21.19 13.54 -2.90
CA GLN A 447 -22.15 13.85 -1.84
C GLN A 447 -21.38 14.25 -0.59
N ILE A 448 -21.19 15.56 -0.42
CA ILE A 448 -20.38 16.15 0.65
C ILE A 448 -21.29 16.83 1.65
N SER A 449 -21.29 16.39 2.91
CA SER A 449 -22.27 16.90 3.89
C SER A 449 -21.97 18.31 4.38
N ASP A 450 -20.71 18.78 4.31
CA ASP A 450 -20.31 20.08 4.86
C ASP A 450 -19.46 20.94 3.92
N LEU A 451 -18.26 20.48 3.54
CA LEU A 451 -17.30 21.31 2.80
C LEU A 451 -16.57 20.54 1.71
N LEU A 452 -16.65 21.06 0.49
CA LEU A 452 -15.73 20.79 -0.60
C LEU A 452 -14.74 21.96 -0.69
N LEU A 453 -13.48 21.69 -0.35
CA LEU A 453 -12.38 22.66 -0.41
C LEU A 453 -11.44 22.30 -1.55
N PHE A 454 -11.27 23.22 -2.49
CA PHE A 454 -10.35 23.14 -3.63
C PHE A 454 -9.23 24.14 -3.45
N ARG A 455 -7.99 23.66 -3.53
CA ARG A 455 -6.78 24.50 -3.44
C ARG A 455 -5.77 24.13 -4.51
N ASN A 456 -4.94 25.10 -4.87
CA ASN A 456 -3.66 24.92 -5.58
C ASN A 456 -3.74 24.01 -6.82
N GLY A 457 -4.54 24.37 -7.82
CA GLY A 457 -4.60 23.66 -9.10
C GLY A 457 -5.34 22.32 -9.07
N SER A 458 -6.19 22.10 -8.06
CA SER A 458 -6.96 20.86 -7.93
C SER A 458 -7.98 20.69 -9.07
N ARG A 459 -8.30 19.45 -9.45
CA ARG A 459 -9.22 19.18 -10.59
C ARG A 459 -10.21 18.06 -10.30
N ILE A 460 -11.48 18.31 -10.62
CA ILE A 460 -12.49 17.27 -10.87
C ILE A 460 -12.79 17.28 -12.37
N THR A 461 -12.63 16.15 -13.06
CA THR A 461 -12.79 16.14 -14.52
C THR A 461 -13.36 14.86 -15.10
N THR A 462 -14.32 15.01 -16.01
CA THR A 462 -14.91 13.96 -16.86
C THR A 462 -14.64 14.23 -18.34
N THR A 463 -13.63 15.07 -18.63
CA THR A 463 -13.33 15.51 -19.99
C THR A 463 -12.99 14.34 -20.90
N ALA A 464 -13.54 14.38 -22.12
CA ALA A 464 -13.43 13.29 -23.06
C ALA A 464 -12.84 13.70 -24.40
N GLY A 465 -12.02 12.81 -24.95
CA GLY A 465 -11.56 12.85 -26.32
C GLY A 465 -10.34 13.72 -26.55
N ASN A 466 -9.78 13.55 -27.74
CA ASN A 466 -8.72 14.37 -28.30
C ASN A 466 -8.98 14.62 -29.79
N GLN A 467 -8.06 15.34 -30.44
CA GLN A 467 -8.18 15.68 -31.86
C GLN A 467 -8.32 14.47 -32.80
N GLN A 468 -7.75 13.33 -32.43
CA GLN A 468 -7.71 12.15 -33.28
C GLN A 468 -8.96 11.29 -33.15
N PHE A 469 -9.47 11.08 -31.93
CA PHE A 469 -10.55 10.12 -31.67
C PHE A 469 -11.88 10.75 -31.28
N GLY A 470 -11.89 12.02 -30.90
CA GLY A 470 -13.09 12.70 -30.40
C GLY A 470 -13.62 12.09 -29.10
N GLY A 471 -14.83 12.47 -28.71
CA GLY A 471 -15.50 11.91 -27.53
C GLY A 471 -16.50 12.89 -26.91
N ASN A 472 -17.46 12.35 -26.16
CA ASN A 472 -18.48 13.10 -25.43
C ASN A 472 -18.08 13.20 -23.96
N GLY A 473 -18.13 14.41 -23.39
CA GLY A 473 -17.84 14.65 -21.97
C GLY A 473 -18.77 13.83 -21.06
N GLY A 474 -18.25 13.37 -19.93
CA GLY A 474 -19.04 12.70 -18.90
C GLY A 474 -19.75 13.67 -17.97
N ASN A 475 -20.54 13.18 -17.01
CA ASN A 475 -21.33 14.05 -16.14
C ASN A 475 -20.72 14.19 -14.74
N ILE A 476 -20.84 15.38 -14.16
CA ILE A 476 -20.41 15.68 -12.79
C ILE A 476 -21.63 16.16 -12.02
N ASN A 477 -21.95 15.49 -10.92
CA ASN A 477 -22.95 15.93 -9.95
C ASN A 477 -22.26 16.18 -8.61
N ILE A 478 -22.46 17.36 -8.04
CA ILE A 478 -21.91 17.74 -6.74
C ILE A 478 -23.05 18.25 -5.87
N ASN A 479 -23.23 17.61 -4.74
CA ASN A 479 -24.05 18.11 -3.65
C ASN A 479 -23.13 18.41 -2.48
N SER A 480 -23.00 19.67 -2.11
CA SER A 480 -22.18 20.09 -0.97
C SER A 480 -22.81 21.26 -0.26
N LYS A 481 -22.79 21.32 1.06
CA LYS A 481 -23.28 22.52 1.76
C LYS A 481 -22.46 23.76 1.39
N PHE A 482 -21.13 23.64 1.32
CA PHE A 482 -20.25 24.71 0.86
C PHE A 482 -19.23 24.19 -0.15
N ILE A 483 -18.94 25.01 -1.16
CA ILE A 483 -17.84 24.83 -2.11
C ILE A 483 -16.96 26.06 -2.04
N VAL A 484 -15.67 25.86 -1.73
CA VAL A 484 -14.68 26.94 -1.60
C VAL A 484 -13.49 26.63 -2.48
N ALA A 485 -13.21 27.52 -3.43
CA ALA A 485 -12.11 27.41 -4.38
C ALA A 485 -11.60 28.83 -4.66
N PRO A 486 -10.47 29.29 -4.09
CA PRO A 486 -10.00 30.65 -4.31
C PRO A 486 -9.80 30.96 -5.80
N GLN A 487 -10.20 32.15 -6.26
CA GLN A 487 -10.19 32.49 -7.70
C GLN A 487 -8.82 32.33 -8.34
N ASN A 488 -7.74 32.67 -7.65
CA ASN A 488 -6.39 32.72 -8.21
C ASN A 488 -5.60 31.42 -7.98
N GLU A 489 -6.28 30.32 -7.67
CA GLU A 489 -5.67 29.00 -7.44
C GLU A 489 -6.03 27.97 -8.51
N ASP A 490 -6.56 28.39 -9.66
CA ASP A 490 -6.70 27.57 -10.88
C ASP A 490 -7.36 26.20 -10.65
N SER A 491 -8.39 26.19 -9.81
CA SER A 491 -9.05 24.99 -9.32
C SER A 491 -10.33 24.70 -10.11
N ASP A 492 -10.35 23.58 -10.84
CA ASP A 492 -11.30 23.38 -11.94
C ASP A 492 -12.28 22.22 -11.76
N ILE A 493 -13.51 22.41 -12.23
CA ILE A 493 -14.52 21.37 -12.44
C ILE A 493 -14.87 21.32 -13.93
N THR A 494 -14.52 20.24 -14.62
CA THR A 494 -14.60 20.19 -16.10
C THR A 494 -15.29 18.94 -16.64
N ALA A 495 -16.30 19.14 -17.46
CA ALA A 495 -17.00 18.09 -18.21
C ALA A 495 -16.88 18.33 -19.73
N ASN A 496 -15.67 18.62 -20.22
CA ASN A 496 -15.49 19.10 -21.59
C ASN A 496 -15.41 17.95 -22.61
N ALA A 497 -15.46 18.29 -23.88
CA ALA A 497 -15.25 17.39 -25.02
C ALA A 497 -14.35 18.01 -26.09
N PHE A 498 -13.61 17.20 -26.85
CA PHE A 498 -12.90 17.71 -28.03
C PHE A 498 -13.84 17.89 -29.24
N SER A 499 -14.42 16.80 -29.76
CA SER A 499 -15.31 16.86 -30.94
C SER A 499 -16.70 16.28 -30.76
N GLY A 500 -16.97 15.61 -29.65
CA GLY A 500 -18.31 15.21 -29.26
C GLY A 500 -19.01 16.29 -28.44
N ASN A 501 -20.11 15.94 -27.79
CA ASN A 501 -20.85 16.89 -26.96
C ASN A 501 -20.16 17.07 -25.60
N GLY A 502 -20.12 18.30 -25.10
CA GLY A 502 -19.78 18.56 -23.70
C GLY A 502 -20.76 17.84 -22.77
N GLY A 503 -20.28 17.48 -21.58
CA GLY A 503 -21.06 16.79 -20.56
C GLY A 503 -21.99 17.70 -19.78
N LYS A 504 -22.48 17.23 -18.64
CA LYS A 504 -23.30 18.03 -17.72
C LYS A 504 -22.59 18.21 -16.39
N VAL A 505 -22.61 19.44 -15.88
CA VAL A 505 -22.18 19.74 -14.51
C VAL A 505 -23.38 20.25 -13.73
N ASN A 506 -23.86 19.48 -12.76
CA ASN A 506 -24.92 19.87 -11.85
C ASN A 506 -24.33 20.09 -10.45
N ILE A 507 -24.52 21.28 -9.88
CA ILE A 507 -24.05 21.62 -8.55
C ILE A 507 -25.21 22.10 -7.69
N ASN A 508 -25.39 21.49 -6.53
CA ASN A 508 -26.33 21.91 -5.50
C ASN A 508 -25.54 22.30 -4.23
N SER A 509 -25.66 23.56 -3.79
CA SER A 509 -24.92 24.06 -2.63
C SER A 509 -25.61 25.21 -1.91
N ASN A 510 -25.36 25.39 -0.61
CA ASN A 510 -25.80 26.61 0.10
C ASN A 510 -24.86 27.80 -0.18
N GLY A 511 -23.64 27.55 -0.62
CA GLY A 511 -22.72 28.63 -0.95
C GLY A 511 -21.54 28.14 -1.78
N ILE A 512 -21.24 28.90 -2.83
CA ILE A 512 -20.10 28.69 -3.71
C ILE A 512 -19.23 29.95 -3.64
N PHE A 513 -17.93 29.77 -3.39
CA PHE A 513 -16.99 30.87 -3.17
C PHE A 513 -15.75 30.71 -4.04
N GLY A 514 -15.50 31.72 -4.87
CA GLY A 514 -14.26 31.91 -5.63
C GLY A 514 -14.12 31.09 -6.92
N ILE A 515 -15.12 30.30 -7.29
CA ILE A 515 -15.15 29.55 -8.55
C ILE A 515 -16.39 29.96 -9.36
N GLU A 516 -16.21 30.10 -10.67
CA GLU A 516 -17.25 30.64 -11.57
C GLU A 516 -17.43 29.79 -12.83
N THR A 517 -18.64 29.78 -13.38
CA THR A 517 -18.89 29.13 -14.67
C THR A 517 -18.25 29.93 -15.81
N GLN A 518 -17.46 29.27 -16.65
CA GLN A 518 -16.85 29.87 -17.85
C GLN A 518 -17.19 29.06 -19.11
N GLN A 519 -17.08 29.71 -20.27
CA GLN A 519 -17.22 29.04 -21.58
C GLN A 519 -15.96 28.26 -21.98
N SER A 520 -14.81 28.66 -21.46
CA SER A 520 -13.50 28.05 -21.69
C SER A 520 -12.66 28.21 -20.43
N LEU A 521 -11.71 27.30 -20.21
CA LEU A 521 -10.76 27.39 -19.11
C LEU A 521 -9.93 28.69 -19.17
N THR A 522 -9.71 29.27 -18.01
CA THR A 522 -8.86 30.43 -17.77
C THR A 522 -7.71 30.03 -16.83
N ASN A 523 -7.04 31.00 -16.21
CA ASN A 523 -6.06 30.75 -15.15
C ASN A 523 -6.67 30.94 -13.75
N LYS A 524 -7.99 30.95 -13.68
CA LYS A 524 -8.79 31.07 -12.46
C LYS A 524 -9.54 29.77 -12.23
N SER A 525 -10.05 29.62 -11.02
CA SER A 525 -10.92 28.50 -10.68
C SER A 525 -12.22 28.53 -11.49
N ASP A 526 -12.41 27.54 -12.36
CA ASP A 526 -13.48 27.53 -13.35
C ASP A 526 -14.38 26.28 -13.30
N ILE A 527 -15.65 26.47 -13.67
CA ILE A 527 -16.59 25.39 -13.99
C ILE A 527 -16.89 25.42 -15.48
N THR A 528 -16.59 24.33 -16.20
CA THR A 528 -16.81 24.26 -17.65
C THR A 528 -17.47 22.94 -18.06
N ALA A 529 -18.31 23.03 -19.09
CA ALA A 529 -18.87 21.89 -19.79
C ALA A 529 -18.92 22.21 -21.30
N SER A 530 -17.77 22.46 -21.92
CA SER A 530 -17.67 22.94 -23.30
C SER A 530 -17.32 21.84 -24.29
N SER A 531 -17.40 22.15 -25.58
CA SER A 531 -16.83 21.32 -26.65
C SER A 531 -16.08 22.18 -27.65
N GLU A 532 -14.90 21.74 -28.11
CA GLU A 532 -14.08 22.51 -29.06
C GLU A 532 -14.72 22.56 -30.46
N THR A 533 -15.20 21.42 -30.96
CA THR A 533 -15.80 21.31 -32.30
C THR A 533 -17.22 20.73 -32.31
N GLY A 534 -17.70 20.25 -31.16
CA GLY A 534 -19.05 19.73 -30.98
C GLY A 534 -20.00 20.71 -30.28
N ILE A 535 -21.09 20.17 -29.72
CA ILE A 535 -22.07 20.98 -28.99
C ILE A 535 -21.58 21.16 -27.55
N SER A 536 -21.57 22.40 -27.04
CA SER A 536 -21.27 22.65 -25.64
C SER A 536 -22.32 22.00 -24.73
N GLY A 537 -21.86 21.46 -23.62
CA GLY A 537 -22.66 20.87 -22.56
C GLY A 537 -23.37 21.91 -21.70
N GLU A 538 -23.85 21.46 -20.55
CA GLU A 538 -24.73 22.23 -19.67
C GLU A 538 -24.11 22.38 -18.28
N THR A 539 -24.18 23.59 -17.71
CA THR A 539 -23.78 23.87 -16.32
C THR A 539 -25.00 24.38 -15.55
N ASN A 540 -25.44 23.62 -14.56
CA ASN A 540 -26.60 23.91 -13.74
C ASN A 540 -26.18 24.12 -12.29
N ILE A 541 -26.18 25.38 -11.86
CA ILE A 541 -25.77 25.76 -10.51
C ILE A 541 -27.00 26.18 -9.71
N ASN A 542 -27.32 25.40 -8.69
CA ASN A 542 -28.34 25.73 -7.70
C ASN A 542 -27.65 26.11 -6.38
N ALA A 543 -27.50 27.41 -6.13
CA ALA A 543 -26.91 27.93 -4.90
C ALA A 543 -27.55 29.24 -4.42
N ASP A 544 -27.44 29.51 -3.12
CA ASP A 544 -27.87 30.79 -2.54
C ASP A 544 -26.97 31.93 -3.04
N ASP A 545 -27.54 33.13 -3.16
CA ASP A 545 -26.78 34.32 -3.56
C ASP A 545 -25.80 34.74 -2.44
N THR A 546 -24.50 34.47 -2.67
CA THR A 546 -23.43 34.82 -1.74
C THR A 546 -22.73 36.13 -2.07
N SER A 547 -23.18 36.88 -3.09
CA SER A 547 -22.51 38.10 -3.56
C SER A 547 -22.31 39.14 -2.46
N SER A 548 -23.27 39.29 -1.55
CA SER A 548 -23.16 40.21 -0.40
C SER A 548 -22.04 39.83 0.58
N ILE A 549 -21.82 38.53 0.78
CA ILE A 549 -20.75 37.99 1.64
C ILE A 549 -19.40 38.12 0.92
N GLN A 550 -19.35 37.73 -0.36
CA GLN A 550 -18.14 37.81 -1.18
C GLN A 550 -17.61 39.25 -1.28
N ASN A 551 -18.50 40.21 -1.50
CA ASN A 551 -18.15 41.63 -1.55
C ASN A 551 -17.85 42.25 -0.18
N SER A 552 -18.15 41.55 0.91
CA SER A 552 -17.82 41.96 2.29
C SER A 552 -16.45 41.46 2.74
N PHE A 553 -15.80 40.56 1.99
CA PHE A 553 -14.42 40.18 2.25
C PHE A 553 -13.52 41.38 1.94
N THR A 554 -13.08 42.05 2.99
CA THR A 554 -11.99 43.01 2.92
C THR A 554 -10.68 42.22 2.95
N GLU A 555 -9.85 42.36 1.92
CA GLU A 555 -8.48 41.87 2.00
C GLU A 555 -7.83 42.45 3.26
N LEU A 556 -7.28 41.57 4.10
CA LEU A 556 -6.45 42.00 5.22
C LEU A 556 -5.33 42.86 4.64
N SER A 557 -5.21 44.10 5.12
CA SER A 557 -4.24 45.05 4.61
C SER A 557 -2.84 44.40 4.67
N PRO A 558 -2.13 44.25 3.53
CA PRO A 558 -0.86 43.51 3.48
C PRO A 558 0.25 44.17 4.30
N ASN A 559 0.04 45.42 4.71
CA ASN A 559 0.92 46.19 5.59
C ASN A 559 0.64 45.92 7.07
N ILE A 560 0.65 44.65 7.48
CA ILE A 560 1.01 44.36 8.86
C ILE A 560 2.53 44.47 8.91
N ASP A 561 3.02 45.68 9.14
CA ASP A 561 4.41 45.94 9.49
C ASP A 561 4.67 45.28 10.85
N THR A 562 5.03 44.00 10.81
CA THR A 562 5.32 43.20 12.01
C THR A 562 6.48 43.82 12.79
N ASP A 563 7.42 44.50 12.11
CA ASP A 563 8.49 45.25 12.75
C ASP A 563 7.94 46.48 13.49
N ALA A 564 6.92 47.19 12.97
CA ALA A 564 6.25 48.28 13.70
C ALA A 564 5.38 47.78 14.87
N ILE A 565 4.76 46.60 14.75
CA ILE A 565 3.97 45.99 15.83
C ILE A 565 4.89 45.48 16.95
N ILE A 566 6.05 44.94 16.61
CA ILE A 566 7.08 44.49 17.57
C ILE A 566 7.88 45.70 18.12
N ALA A 567 8.12 46.75 17.32
CA ALA A 567 8.82 47.96 17.77
C ALA A 567 8.02 48.75 18.82
N ASN A 568 6.68 48.66 18.80
CA ASN A 568 5.83 49.18 19.89
C ASN A 568 5.92 48.33 21.18
N SER A 569 6.59 47.19 21.16
CA SER A 569 6.95 46.37 22.31
C SER A 569 8.41 46.64 22.76
N CYS A 570 8.77 47.91 22.97
CA CYS A 570 9.97 48.26 23.75
C CYS A 570 9.71 48.21 25.27
N ILE A 571 8.88 47.28 25.74
CA ILE A 571 8.88 46.89 27.15
C ILE A 571 10.04 45.92 27.31
N ALA A 572 11.18 46.47 27.71
CA ALA A 572 12.28 45.70 28.27
C ALA A 572 11.72 44.67 29.26
N ARG A 573 11.86 43.37 28.93
CA ARG A 573 11.57 42.29 29.86
C ARG A 573 12.53 42.45 31.05
N SER A 574 12.04 43.06 32.13
CA SER A 574 12.78 43.10 33.38
C SER A 574 12.97 41.67 33.89
N ASN A 575 14.12 41.36 34.49
CA ASN A 575 14.41 40.06 35.11
C ASN A 575 13.54 39.74 36.35
N LYS A 576 12.43 40.45 36.57
CA LYS A 576 11.39 40.08 37.53
C LYS A 576 10.17 39.55 36.78
N LYS A 577 9.84 38.27 36.99
CA LYS A 577 8.55 37.66 36.63
C LYS A 577 7.42 38.57 37.16
N GLN A 578 6.79 39.34 36.28
CA GLN A 578 5.46 39.87 36.54
C GLN A 578 4.48 38.77 36.21
N GLU A 579 3.93 38.14 37.25
CA GLU A 579 2.80 37.24 37.11
C GLU A 579 1.56 38.09 36.80
N ASN A 580 1.09 38.02 35.56
CA ASN A 580 -0.18 38.62 35.18
C ASN A 580 -1.32 37.65 35.56
N SER A 581 -2.28 38.10 36.37
CA SER A 581 -3.51 37.34 36.65
C SER A 581 -4.66 37.85 35.76
N PHE A 582 -5.28 36.94 34.99
CA PHE A 582 -6.55 37.19 34.31
C PHE A 582 -7.69 36.66 35.19
N ARG A 583 -8.65 37.53 35.57
CA ARG A 583 -9.82 37.13 36.36
C ARG A 583 -11.08 37.26 35.50
N ASN A 584 -11.69 36.11 35.18
CA ASN A 584 -12.96 36.04 34.47
C ASN A 584 -14.12 36.06 35.49
N THR A 585 -15.09 36.96 35.32
CA THR A 585 -16.30 37.05 36.17
C THR A 585 -17.59 36.65 35.42
N GLY A 586 -17.49 36.02 34.24
CA GLY A 586 -18.64 35.50 33.49
C GLY A 586 -18.81 33.98 33.60
N SER A 587 -20.06 33.50 33.52
CA SER A 587 -20.44 32.08 33.69
C SER A 587 -20.28 31.20 32.43
N GLY A 588 -19.39 31.56 31.50
CA GLY A 588 -19.07 30.77 30.31
C GLY A 588 -17.71 30.10 30.44
N GLY A 589 -17.68 28.76 30.41
CA GLY A 589 -16.46 27.94 30.58
C GLY A 589 -15.41 28.13 29.48
N LEU A 590 -14.13 27.97 29.84
CA LEU A 590 -12.98 28.10 28.94
C LEU A 590 -12.48 26.75 28.39
N VAL A 591 -12.03 26.82 27.13
CA VAL A 591 -11.23 25.86 26.34
C VAL A 591 -9.86 25.58 27.02
N PRO A 592 -9.15 24.45 26.78
CA PRO A 592 -8.05 23.95 27.63
C PRO A 592 -6.74 24.78 27.65
N ASN A 593 -6.65 25.86 26.89
CA ASN A 593 -5.39 26.60 26.74
C ASN A 593 -5.24 27.65 27.85
N ARG A 594 -4.40 27.33 28.84
CA ARG A 594 -3.99 28.25 29.90
C ARG A 594 -2.95 29.26 29.39
N PRO A 595 -2.98 30.53 29.83
CA PRO A 595 -1.90 31.48 29.59
C PRO A 595 -0.58 30.93 30.16
N GLY A 596 0.38 30.66 29.27
CA GLY A 596 1.65 29.98 29.57
C GLY A 596 2.10 29.02 28.47
N ASN A 597 1.16 28.49 27.68
CA ASN A 597 1.46 27.74 26.46
C ASN A 597 1.52 28.70 25.27
N VAL A 598 2.65 29.39 25.11
CA VAL A 598 2.96 30.10 23.87
C VAL A 598 3.76 29.14 23.00
N LEU A 599 3.26 28.79 21.82
CA LEU A 599 4.09 28.25 20.74
C LEU A 599 5.13 29.31 20.42
N VAL A 600 6.39 29.02 20.74
CA VAL A 600 7.51 29.88 20.34
C VAL A 600 7.58 29.83 18.82
N SER A 601 7.46 31.00 18.20
CA SER A 601 7.70 31.20 16.76
C SER A 601 9.02 30.55 16.34
N GLU A 602 9.02 29.73 15.27
CA GLU A 602 10.23 29.14 14.67
C GLU A 602 11.05 30.13 13.83
N TYR A 603 10.64 31.40 13.74
CA TYR A 603 11.41 32.41 13.05
C TYR A 603 12.68 32.76 13.84
N ILE A 604 13.85 32.44 13.25
CA ILE A 604 15.16 32.80 13.76
C ILE A 604 15.29 34.33 13.73
N THR A 605 15.14 34.98 14.88
CA THR A 605 15.56 36.38 15.02
C THR A 605 17.08 36.43 14.94
N GLY A 606 17.62 37.25 14.02
CA GLY A 606 19.07 37.37 13.79
C GLY A 606 19.89 37.69 15.06
N GLU A 607 21.20 37.46 14.98
CA GLU A 607 22.13 37.60 16.11
C GLU A 607 22.07 38.99 16.75
N VAL A 608 21.64 39.03 18.02
CA VAL A 608 21.76 40.21 18.88
C VAL A 608 23.22 40.32 19.32
N ARG A 609 23.97 41.29 18.77
CA ARG A 609 25.31 41.63 19.24
C ARG A 609 25.23 42.59 20.43
N ASN A 610 25.83 42.19 21.55
CA ASN A 610 26.07 43.10 22.66
C ASN A 610 27.07 44.18 22.24
N ILE A 611 26.77 45.43 22.54
CA ILE A 611 27.71 46.55 22.38
C ILE A 611 28.78 46.39 23.46
N ASP A 612 30.00 46.09 23.03
CA ASP A 612 31.18 45.95 23.89
C ASP A 612 31.55 47.33 24.46
N SER A 613 31.28 47.56 25.74
CA SER A 613 31.53 48.84 26.42
C SER A 613 33.01 49.03 26.71
N LYS A 614 33.80 49.38 25.68
CA LYS A 614 35.17 49.84 25.89
C LYS A 614 35.15 51.30 26.35
N ASN A 615 35.23 51.50 27.66
CA ASN A 615 35.50 52.81 28.27
C ASN A 615 36.92 53.28 27.89
N GLN A 616 37.06 53.91 26.74
CA GLN A 616 38.25 54.70 26.44
C GLN A 616 38.14 56.05 27.17
N VAL A 617 39.05 56.29 28.11
CA VAL A 617 39.20 57.60 28.76
C VAL A 617 39.81 58.56 27.74
N TRP A 618 39.06 59.58 27.34
CA TRP A 618 39.46 60.62 26.39
C TRP A 618 40.78 61.29 26.81
N LYS A 619 41.71 61.48 25.88
CA LYS A 619 42.98 62.20 26.09
C LYS A 619 43.00 63.51 25.29
N LYS A 620 43.76 64.48 25.80
CA LYS A 620 43.91 65.80 25.17
C LYS A 620 44.55 65.66 23.78
N GLY A 621 43.73 65.84 22.73
CA GLY A 621 44.10 65.64 21.33
C GLY A 621 43.10 64.79 20.55
N ASP A 622 42.26 64.00 21.25
CA ASP A 622 41.22 63.20 20.62
C ASP A 622 40.09 64.10 20.09
N ALA A 623 39.60 63.81 18.88
CA ALA A 623 38.56 64.60 18.22
C ALA A 623 37.28 64.64 19.08
N ILE A 624 36.83 65.85 19.41
CA ILE A 624 35.56 66.04 20.10
C ILE A 624 34.45 65.74 19.09
N VAL A 625 33.73 64.65 19.33
CA VAL A 625 32.54 64.32 18.57
C VAL A 625 31.35 64.97 19.23
N GLU A 626 30.69 65.89 18.54
CA GLU A 626 29.48 66.53 19.06
C GLU A 626 28.32 65.51 19.15
N PRO A 627 27.60 65.48 20.28
CA PRO A 627 26.41 64.66 20.42
C PRO A 627 25.31 65.18 19.48
N GLN A 628 24.60 64.25 18.84
CA GLN A 628 23.55 64.56 17.87
C GLN A 628 22.15 64.55 18.48
N GLY A 629 22.02 64.18 19.75
CA GLY A 629 20.76 64.17 20.49
C GLY A 629 20.94 64.15 22.00
N LEU A 630 19.95 64.69 22.72
CA LEU A 630 19.83 64.69 24.17
C LEU A 630 18.66 63.79 24.56
N TYR A 631 18.91 62.80 25.41
CA TYR A 631 17.96 61.77 25.81
C TYR A 631 17.79 61.78 27.32
N ARG A 632 16.55 61.88 27.81
CA ARG A 632 16.26 61.79 29.24
C ARG A 632 16.01 60.35 29.64
N MET A 633 16.82 59.82 30.54
CA MET A 633 16.69 58.47 31.07
C MET A 633 15.58 58.39 32.12
N LYS A 634 15.08 57.17 32.39
CA LYS A 634 13.99 56.93 33.35
C LYS A 634 14.32 57.36 34.80
N ASN A 635 15.59 57.45 35.15
CA ASN A 635 16.07 57.97 36.45
C ASN A 635 16.17 59.50 36.50
N GLY A 636 15.83 60.20 35.41
CA GLY A 636 15.86 61.65 35.30
C GLY A 636 17.17 62.24 34.78
N GLU A 637 18.20 61.43 34.58
CA GLU A 637 19.49 61.86 34.02
C GLU A 637 19.36 62.20 32.53
N LEU A 638 20.19 63.14 32.08
CA LEU A 638 20.26 63.56 30.67
C LEU A 638 21.52 62.98 30.03
N LEU A 639 21.34 62.19 28.97
CA LEU A 639 22.40 61.54 28.20
C LEU A 639 22.51 62.18 26.82
N LEU A 640 23.72 62.63 26.46
CA LEU A 640 24.05 63.14 25.14
C LEU A 640 24.63 61.98 24.30
N SER A 641 23.97 61.61 23.20
CA SER A 641 24.36 60.46 22.36
C SER A 641 24.18 60.72 20.87
N ARG A 642 24.76 59.86 20.02
CA ARG A 642 24.51 59.84 18.57
C ARG A 642 23.16 59.21 18.26
N LYS A 643 22.54 59.64 17.16
CA LYS A 643 21.27 59.10 16.66
C LYS A 643 21.52 57.68 16.13
N CYS A 644 20.81 56.67 16.63
CA CYS A 644 20.82 55.34 16.02
C CYS A 644 19.96 55.39 14.74
N ASN A 645 20.49 54.91 13.62
CA ASN A 645 19.71 54.61 12.42
C ASN A 645 19.17 53.19 12.50
#